data_AF-A0A8K0IY63-F1
#
_entry.id   AF-A0A8K0IY63-F1
#
_cell.length_a   1.000
_cell.length_b   1.000
_cell.length_c   1.000
_cell.angle_alpha   90.00
_cell.angle_beta   90.00
_cell.angle_gamma   90.00
#
_symmetry.space_group_name_H-M   'P 1'
#
loop_
_entity.id
_entity.type
_entity.pdbx_description
1 polymer ?
#
loop_
_entity_poly.entity_id
_entity_poly.type
_entity_poly.pdbx_seq_one_letter_code
_entity_poly.pdbx_strand_id
1 'polypeptide(L)'
;MMIPRFDPNDGEGSTRLIEDLTTNTSQVQRQVLKEILTRNADTEYLHGFLEGHTDLDLFKKKVPVIDYEQVKPYIERIADGEPSHIISSQPITELLTSSGTSGGQPKLMPSTAEDLDRKTFLYNLLIPVMNRYVDGLDRGKGMYLLFVKPEISTPSGLTARPVLTSYYKSSNFRNRPFTKFNVYTSPDETILCSDSKQSMYCQLLCGLIQRDEVLRVGAVFASAFLRAIKFLEDYWEELCSNIRTGHVSDWIADASCRNAASKILDKPNSELAELIEAECRKEPWEAIIRRLWPKTKYVDVIVTGSMAQYIPLLEFYSGGLPLVSTMYASSECYFGINLRPLDLPSDVSYVLLPNMAYFEFIKVQRTDEDEAGGIECNGNGESKVVDLANVEVGCYYELVVTTFTGLYRYRVGDILMVTGFHNTAPQFRFVHRRNVVLSIDTDKTNEEDLLKAITRAKLLLEPLGYLLTEYTSYADTSSIPGHYVLFWEFKTKGSSDLSKLDQTVMEECCSTVEACLDSVYRRCRRFISEPVQDTKVHQVLGRNWNLRREGVALALAPAAAFLLDLGGAPVLSVLAAGLLLAYLLDSLRLKSAAFFAVWFSLVAAQLAFFFSASLHSAISSLPLTALALFLCAETTFLIGVWASLQFRWIQIENPSIVVALERLLFACIPVAVPALFTWAVVSALGMADAAYYFMAFSCVFYWLFSLPRPSSFRSGKQDTAAAGDSQVLGPLESCLHTLYLLFVPLLFRIGSHHSTIFSSFSSVCDLLLLFFIPFLFQLYASTRGALWWVTRDAHQMHRIRIVNGAVAIVVVVICLEVRVVFNSFGRYLHAPPPLNYLLVTVVMLGGASAVGAYAVGMVGDASSSAAFTAVSILVSGAGATVIGFPILVCSGFA
;
A
#
# COMPACT_ATOMS: atom_id res chain seq x y z
N MET A 1 32.98 -33.19 -16.75
CA MET A 1 31.68 -33.83 -16.74
C MET A 1 30.80 -33.36 -17.90
N MET A 2 30.77 -34.18 -18.95
CA MET A 2 29.63 -34.16 -19.87
C MET A 2 28.34 -34.40 -19.09
N ILE A 3 27.28 -33.70 -19.49
CA ILE A 3 25.94 -33.90 -18.94
C ILE A 3 25.56 -35.37 -19.14
N PRO A 4 25.10 -36.08 -18.09
CA PRO A 4 24.65 -37.46 -18.24
C PRO A 4 23.44 -37.50 -19.18
N ARG A 5 23.49 -38.38 -20.18
CA ARG A 5 22.34 -38.67 -21.04
C ARG A 5 21.36 -39.55 -20.26
N PHE A 6 20.10 -39.17 -20.23
CA PHE A 6 19.02 -39.98 -19.64
C PHE A 6 17.76 -39.87 -20.51
N ASP A 7 16.91 -40.89 -20.44
CA ASP A 7 15.60 -40.85 -21.09
C ASP A 7 14.59 -40.16 -20.16
N PRO A 8 14.02 -39.00 -20.54
CA PRO A 8 13.01 -38.32 -19.72
C PRO A 8 11.72 -39.13 -19.53
N ASN A 9 11.49 -40.18 -20.32
CA ASN A 9 10.36 -41.10 -20.12
C ASN A 9 10.64 -42.17 -19.03
N ASP A 10 11.91 -42.39 -18.67
CA ASP A 10 12.32 -43.25 -17.57
C ASP A 10 12.30 -42.47 -16.25
N GLY A 11 11.14 -42.48 -15.59
CA GLY A 11 10.95 -41.80 -14.31
C GLY A 11 11.84 -42.34 -13.19
N GLU A 12 12.13 -43.65 -13.19
CA GLU A 12 12.98 -44.27 -12.18
C GLU A 12 14.46 -43.90 -12.42
N GLY A 13 14.92 -43.97 -13.66
CA GLY A 13 16.26 -43.51 -14.06
C GLY A 13 16.49 -42.02 -13.77
N SER A 14 15.50 -41.17 -14.07
CA SER A 14 15.54 -39.74 -13.76
C SER A 14 15.63 -39.47 -12.26
N THR A 15 14.89 -40.24 -11.45
CA THR A 15 14.92 -40.11 -9.98
C THR A 15 16.28 -40.56 -9.44
N ARG A 16 16.80 -41.71 -9.88
CA ARG A 16 18.14 -42.18 -9.47
C ARG A 16 19.22 -41.16 -9.81
N LEU A 17 19.13 -40.52 -10.98
CA LEU A 17 20.06 -39.46 -11.37
C LEU A 17 20.02 -38.26 -10.41
N ILE A 18 18.83 -37.80 -10.00
CA ILE A 18 18.68 -36.73 -9.01
C ILE A 18 19.27 -37.15 -7.66
N GLU A 19 19.00 -38.37 -7.21
CA GLU A 19 19.55 -38.90 -5.95
C GLU A 19 21.08 -39.00 -6.00
N ASP A 20 21.67 -39.47 -7.11
CA ASP A 20 23.12 -39.57 -7.30
C ASP A 20 23.80 -38.19 -7.28
N LEU A 21 23.22 -37.21 -7.98
CA LEU A 21 23.71 -35.84 -8.04
C LEU A 21 23.66 -35.15 -6.67
N THR A 22 22.58 -35.36 -5.91
CA THR A 22 22.36 -34.72 -4.61
C THR A 22 23.04 -35.44 -3.44
N THR A 23 23.37 -36.72 -3.58
CA THR A 23 24.16 -37.48 -2.59
C THR A 23 25.64 -37.11 -2.63
N ASN A 24 26.19 -36.81 -3.83
CA ASN A 24 27.62 -36.57 -4.02
C ASN A 24 27.96 -35.08 -4.28
N THR A 25 27.19 -34.16 -3.71
CA THR A 25 27.21 -32.71 -4.02
C THR A 25 28.63 -32.11 -4.04
N SER A 26 29.41 -32.29 -2.98
CA SER A 26 30.78 -31.75 -2.88
C SER A 26 31.73 -32.32 -3.93
N GLN A 27 31.60 -33.61 -4.24
CA GLN A 27 32.41 -34.26 -5.25
C GLN A 27 32.07 -33.75 -6.65
N VAL A 28 30.77 -33.65 -6.97
CA VAL A 28 30.29 -33.14 -8.26
C VAL A 28 30.72 -31.68 -8.45
N GLN A 29 30.56 -30.82 -7.45
CA GLN A 29 31.02 -29.41 -7.51
C GLN A 29 32.52 -29.29 -7.78
N ARG A 30 33.36 -30.09 -7.10
CA ARG A 30 34.81 -30.11 -7.36
C ARG A 30 35.14 -30.57 -8.78
N GLN A 31 34.43 -31.56 -9.30
CA GLN A 31 34.60 -32.04 -10.68
C GLN A 31 34.17 -31.00 -11.71
N VAL A 32 33.05 -30.31 -11.49
CA VAL A 32 32.56 -29.22 -12.33
C VAL A 32 33.58 -28.09 -12.39
N LEU A 33 34.04 -27.60 -11.23
CA LEU A 33 35.03 -26.52 -11.20
C LEU A 33 36.34 -26.94 -11.89
N LYS A 34 36.86 -28.13 -11.57
CA LYS A 34 38.08 -28.65 -12.22
C LYS A 34 37.94 -28.67 -13.74
N GLU A 35 36.79 -29.10 -14.26
CA GLU A 35 36.55 -29.10 -15.70
C GLU A 35 36.47 -27.69 -16.30
N ILE A 36 35.74 -26.77 -15.67
CA ILE A 36 35.66 -25.37 -16.12
C ILE A 36 37.07 -24.78 -16.21
N LEU A 37 37.87 -24.93 -15.16
CA LEU A 37 39.24 -24.43 -15.12
C LEU A 37 40.13 -25.11 -16.15
N THR A 38 40.03 -26.44 -16.33
CA THR A 38 40.84 -27.17 -17.31
C THR A 38 40.52 -26.74 -18.74
N ARG A 39 39.24 -26.55 -19.06
CA ARG A 39 38.81 -26.15 -20.41
C ARG A 39 39.15 -24.70 -20.72
N ASN A 40 39.07 -23.82 -19.73
CA ASN A 40 39.22 -22.38 -19.91
C ASN A 40 40.58 -21.85 -19.41
N ALA A 41 41.55 -22.71 -19.09
CA ALA A 41 42.85 -22.34 -18.52
C ALA A 41 43.61 -21.28 -19.35
N ASP A 42 43.50 -21.39 -20.67
CA ASP A 42 44.20 -20.53 -21.64
C ASP A 42 43.34 -19.32 -22.09
N THR A 43 42.17 -19.11 -21.49
CA THR A 43 41.37 -17.92 -21.78
C THR A 43 42.04 -16.67 -21.22
N GLU A 44 41.92 -15.53 -21.91
CA GLU A 44 42.54 -14.27 -21.49
C GLU A 44 42.21 -13.94 -20.02
N TYR A 45 40.93 -14.09 -19.66
CA TYR A 45 40.44 -13.82 -18.31
C TYR A 45 41.11 -14.72 -17.26
N LEU A 46 41.02 -16.05 -17.38
CA LEU A 46 41.59 -16.94 -16.37
C LEU A 46 43.11 -16.93 -16.39
N HIS A 47 43.74 -16.80 -17.56
CA HIS A 47 45.20 -16.73 -17.66
C HIS A 47 45.75 -15.53 -16.89
N GLY A 48 45.05 -14.39 -16.92
CA GLY A 48 45.40 -13.19 -16.15
C GLY A 48 45.41 -13.37 -14.63
N PHE A 49 44.69 -14.36 -14.09
CA PHE A 49 44.67 -14.66 -12.65
C PHE A 49 45.42 -15.94 -12.28
N LEU A 50 45.34 -16.98 -13.08
CA LEU A 50 45.79 -18.33 -12.74
C LEU A 50 47.02 -18.79 -13.49
N GLU A 51 47.47 -18.09 -14.54
CA GLU A 51 48.68 -18.44 -15.29
C GLU A 51 48.69 -19.92 -15.77
N GLY A 52 47.51 -20.45 -16.14
CA GLY A 52 47.33 -21.83 -16.59
C GLY A 52 47.17 -22.88 -15.48
N HIS A 53 47.25 -22.51 -14.20
CA HIS A 53 46.97 -23.41 -13.08
C HIS A 53 45.46 -23.69 -12.94
N THR A 54 45.12 -24.93 -12.58
CA THR A 54 43.72 -25.41 -12.45
C THR A 54 43.36 -25.84 -11.03
N ASP A 55 44.17 -25.41 -10.05
CA ASP A 55 43.98 -25.72 -8.64
C ASP A 55 42.79 -24.94 -8.03
N LEU A 56 41.96 -25.63 -7.25
CA LEU A 56 40.73 -25.07 -6.69
C LEU A 56 40.99 -24.06 -5.57
N ASP A 57 42.00 -24.30 -4.74
CA ASP A 57 42.35 -23.39 -3.64
C ASP A 57 43.00 -22.13 -4.20
N LEU A 58 43.83 -22.29 -5.25
CA LEU A 58 44.37 -21.17 -6.02
C LEU A 58 43.27 -20.34 -6.69
N PHE A 59 42.26 -20.99 -7.29
CA PHE A 59 41.10 -20.33 -7.87
C PHE A 59 40.41 -19.42 -6.86
N LYS A 60 40.08 -19.94 -5.67
CA LYS A 60 39.42 -19.15 -4.61
C LYS A 60 40.26 -18.00 -4.10
N LYS A 61 41.60 -18.14 -4.14
CA LYS A 61 42.55 -17.13 -3.64
C LYS A 61 42.86 -16.04 -4.68
N LYS A 62 42.98 -16.38 -5.96
CA LYS A 62 43.43 -15.46 -7.02
C LYS A 62 42.30 -14.87 -7.86
N VAL A 63 41.20 -15.60 -8.08
CA VAL A 63 40.08 -15.10 -8.90
C VAL A 63 39.12 -14.29 -8.01
N PRO A 64 38.88 -13.00 -8.31
CA PRO A 64 38.01 -12.17 -7.49
C PRO A 64 36.54 -12.54 -7.67
N VAL A 65 35.73 -12.27 -6.65
CA VAL A 65 34.26 -12.25 -6.78
C VAL A 65 33.86 -10.96 -7.49
N ILE A 66 33.06 -11.06 -8.55
CA ILE A 66 32.77 -9.93 -9.43
C ILE A 66 31.26 -9.69 -9.64
N ASP A 67 30.90 -8.49 -10.04
CA ASP A 67 29.60 -8.14 -10.59
C ASP A 67 29.62 -8.01 -12.13
N TYR A 68 28.53 -7.52 -12.71
CA TYR A 68 28.42 -7.36 -14.16
C TYR A 68 29.34 -6.29 -14.74
N GLU A 69 29.59 -5.18 -14.04
CA GLU A 69 30.38 -4.08 -14.59
C GLU A 69 31.83 -4.50 -14.82
N GLN A 70 32.34 -5.43 -14.01
CA GLN A 70 33.71 -5.93 -14.14
C GLN A 70 33.90 -6.92 -15.29
N VAL A 71 32.86 -7.68 -15.69
CA VAL A 71 32.93 -8.61 -16.84
C VAL A 71 32.46 -7.98 -18.15
N LYS A 72 31.63 -6.93 -18.07
CA LYS A 72 31.06 -6.20 -19.21
C LYS A 72 32.08 -5.84 -20.30
N PRO A 73 33.30 -5.33 -20.01
CA PRO A 73 34.27 -4.99 -21.05
C PRO A 73 34.67 -6.20 -21.93
N TYR A 74 34.74 -7.39 -21.35
CA TYR A 74 35.06 -8.61 -22.10
C TYR A 74 33.88 -9.06 -22.98
N ILE A 75 32.65 -8.89 -22.48
CA ILE A 75 31.43 -9.23 -23.21
C ILE A 75 31.21 -8.26 -24.38
N GLU A 76 31.49 -6.97 -24.19
CA GLU A 76 31.42 -5.95 -25.24
C GLU A 76 32.44 -6.23 -26.36
N ARG A 77 33.68 -6.60 -26.02
CA ARG A 77 34.68 -7.03 -27.02
C ARG A 77 34.22 -8.20 -27.87
N ILE A 78 33.55 -9.19 -27.27
CA ILE A 78 32.95 -10.33 -28.01
C ILE A 78 31.77 -9.86 -28.87
N ALA A 79 30.93 -8.98 -28.35
CA ALA A 79 29.83 -8.37 -29.10
C ALA A 79 30.32 -7.55 -30.31
N ASP A 80 31.53 -6.97 -30.22
CA ASP A 80 32.19 -6.19 -31.27
C ASP A 80 33.01 -7.06 -32.26
N GLY A 81 33.24 -8.33 -31.92
CA GLY A 81 33.75 -9.34 -32.86
C GLY A 81 35.09 -9.96 -32.49
N GLU A 82 35.62 -9.67 -31.30
CA GLU A 82 36.78 -10.41 -30.80
C GLU A 82 36.43 -11.88 -30.48
N PRO A 83 37.40 -12.81 -30.56
CA PRO A 83 37.11 -14.22 -30.41
C PRO A 83 36.74 -14.60 -28.97
N SER A 84 35.85 -15.57 -28.81
CA SER A 84 35.30 -16.03 -27.51
C SER A 84 36.34 -16.45 -26.47
N HIS A 85 37.56 -16.81 -26.91
CA HIS A 85 38.71 -17.20 -26.07
C HIS A 85 39.09 -16.16 -25.00
N ILE A 86 38.54 -14.95 -25.06
CA ILE A 86 38.66 -13.95 -24.00
C ILE A 86 38.14 -14.50 -22.66
N ILE A 87 36.97 -15.16 -22.66
CA ILE A 87 36.32 -15.65 -21.43
C ILE A 87 36.00 -17.16 -21.47
N SER A 88 35.88 -17.76 -22.66
CA SER A 88 35.45 -19.14 -22.84
C SER A 88 36.26 -19.81 -23.95
N SER A 89 36.71 -21.04 -23.74
CA SER A 89 37.37 -21.81 -24.80
C SER A 89 36.39 -22.31 -25.87
N GLN A 90 35.10 -22.32 -25.56
CA GLN A 90 34.04 -22.60 -26.53
C GLN A 90 33.54 -21.33 -27.21
N PRO A 91 33.14 -21.43 -28.49
CA PRO A 91 32.55 -20.30 -29.21
C PRO A 91 31.24 -19.86 -28.55
N ILE A 92 31.16 -18.56 -28.24
CA ILE A 92 29.90 -17.91 -27.84
C ILE A 92 29.02 -17.84 -29.08
N THR A 93 27.86 -18.50 -29.02
CA THR A 93 26.92 -18.59 -30.14
C THR A 93 25.89 -17.47 -30.12
N GLU A 94 25.58 -16.95 -28.92
CA GLU A 94 24.63 -15.86 -28.73
C GLU A 94 24.83 -15.19 -27.36
N LEU A 95 24.19 -14.02 -27.18
CA LEU A 95 24.17 -13.27 -25.93
C LEU A 95 22.76 -13.24 -25.35
N LEU A 96 22.59 -13.77 -24.15
CA LEU A 96 21.30 -13.86 -23.50
C LEU A 96 21.02 -12.57 -22.73
N THR A 97 19.99 -11.84 -23.14
CA THR A 97 19.57 -10.62 -22.43
C THR A 97 18.89 -11.00 -21.11
N SER A 98 19.50 -10.62 -19.99
CA SER A 98 18.92 -10.73 -18.64
C SER A 98 17.82 -9.69 -18.45
N SER A 99 16.88 -9.96 -17.54
CA SER A 99 15.90 -8.96 -17.13
C SER A 99 16.46 -7.95 -16.13
N GLY A 100 17.59 -8.27 -15.49
CA GLY A 100 18.38 -7.30 -14.74
C GLY A 100 19.14 -6.38 -15.68
N THR A 101 19.21 -5.09 -15.32
CA THR A 101 19.82 -4.04 -16.15
C THR A 101 21.13 -3.52 -15.56
N SER A 102 21.94 -2.92 -16.41
CA SER A 102 23.19 -2.19 -16.10
C SER A 102 23.20 -0.93 -16.98
N GLY A 103 23.26 0.25 -16.36
CA GLY A 103 23.13 1.52 -17.08
C GLY A 103 21.83 1.64 -17.90
N GLY A 104 20.73 1.04 -17.43
CA GLY A 104 19.43 1.04 -18.11
C GLY A 104 19.29 0.06 -19.29
N GLN A 105 20.36 -0.66 -19.66
CA GLN A 105 20.35 -1.69 -20.71
C GLN A 105 20.31 -3.09 -20.12
N PRO A 106 19.73 -4.09 -20.81
CA PRO A 106 19.71 -5.47 -20.33
C PRO A 106 21.14 -6.02 -20.28
N LYS A 107 21.49 -6.71 -19.20
CA LYS A 107 22.80 -7.39 -19.11
C LYS A 107 22.88 -8.49 -20.18
N LEU A 108 24.01 -8.59 -20.87
CA LEU A 108 24.26 -9.56 -21.93
C LEU A 108 25.04 -10.74 -21.34
N MET A 109 24.49 -11.94 -21.37
CA MET A 109 25.13 -13.12 -20.79
C MET A 109 25.62 -14.08 -21.88
N PRO A 110 26.91 -14.46 -21.90
CA PRO A 110 27.44 -15.35 -22.92
C PRO A 110 26.80 -16.74 -22.86
N SER A 111 26.45 -17.30 -24.01
CA SER A 111 25.89 -18.65 -24.14
C SER A 111 26.63 -19.44 -25.21
N THR A 112 26.80 -20.74 -24.96
CA THR A 112 27.38 -21.71 -25.91
C THR A 112 26.35 -22.78 -26.27
N ALA A 113 26.65 -23.60 -27.29
CA ALA A 113 25.80 -24.73 -27.65
C ALA A 113 25.66 -25.76 -26.51
N GLU A 114 26.74 -26.02 -25.76
CA GLU A 114 26.70 -26.94 -24.62
C GLU A 114 25.85 -26.41 -23.46
N ASP A 115 25.84 -25.09 -23.24
CA ASP A 115 24.98 -24.46 -22.24
C ASP A 115 23.48 -24.65 -22.55
N LEU A 116 23.10 -24.59 -23.83
CA LEU A 116 21.74 -24.91 -24.26
C LEU A 116 21.36 -26.37 -23.93
N ASP A 117 22.29 -27.32 -24.07
CA ASP A 117 22.07 -28.72 -23.69
C ASP A 117 21.91 -28.88 -22.17
N ARG A 118 22.65 -28.11 -21.36
CA ARG A 118 22.49 -28.05 -19.88
C ARG A 118 21.10 -27.54 -19.51
N LYS A 119 20.60 -26.53 -20.20
CA LYS A 119 19.24 -26.00 -19.97
C LYS A 119 18.18 -27.05 -20.30
N THR A 120 18.28 -27.73 -21.44
CA THR A 120 17.39 -28.83 -21.81
C THR A 120 17.43 -29.97 -20.78
N PHE A 121 18.61 -30.30 -20.27
CA PHE A 121 18.77 -31.31 -19.23
C PHE A 121 17.93 -31.00 -17.98
N LEU A 122 17.96 -29.75 -17.49
CA LEU A 122 17.15 -29.35 -16.33
C LEU A 122 15.65 -29.44 -16.63
N TYR A 123 15.21 -28.97 -17.81
CA TYR A 123 13.80 -29.08 -18.22
C TYR A 123 13.30 -30.53 -18.23
N ASN A 124 14.13 -31.45 -18.70
CA ASN A 124 13.79 -32.87 -18.78
C ASN A 124 13.60 -33.54 -17.40
N LEU A 125 14.08 -32.91 -16.31
CA LEU A 125 13.90 -33.43 -14.94
C LEU A 125 12.60 -32.97 -14.27
N LEU A 126 11.96 -31.90 -14.76
CA LEU A 126 10.80 -31.29 -14.09
C LEU A 126 9.59 -32.24 -14.02
N ILE A 127 9.29 -32.87 -15.14
CA ILE A 127 8.15 -33.79 -15.27
C ILE A 127 8.35 -35.09 -14.49
N PRO A 128 9.51 -35.78 -14.59
CA PRO A 128 9.78 -36.95 -13.75
C PRO A 128 9.57 -36.68 -12.26
N VAL A 129 9.99 -35.50 -11.77
CA VAL A 129 9.72 -35.09 -10.39
C VAL A 129 8.23 -34.91 -10.14
N MET A 130 7.52 -34.19 -11.02
CA MET A 130 6.07 -33.97 -10.89
C MET A 130 5.27 -35.28 -10.88
N ASN A 131 5.64 -36.26 -11.71
CA ASN A 131 4.96 -37.56 -11.80
C ASN A 131 4.98 -38.36 -10.50
N ARG A 132 5.85 -38.02 -9.53
CA ARG A 132 5.84 -38.62 -8.19
C ARG A 132 4.68 -38.13 -7.32
N TYR A 133 4.10 -36.98 -7.68
CA TYR A 133 3.07 -36.29 -6.90
C TYR A 133 1.72 -36.27 -7.62
N VAL A 134 1.73 -36.23 -8.95
CA VAL A 134 0.52 -36.12 -9.76
C VAL A 134 0.49 -37.22 -10.81
N ASP A 135 -0.36 -38.22 -10.57
CA ASP A 135 -0.51 -39.36 -11.47
C ASP A 135 -1.23 -39.01 -12.77
N GLY A 136 -0.93 -39.72 -13.85
CA GLY A 136 -1.70 -39.71 -15.09
C GLY A 136 -1.56 -38.44 -15.94
N LEU A 137 -0.45 -37.71 -15.80
CA LEU A 137 -0.11 -36.56 -16.67
C LEU A 137 0.22 -36.98 -18.11
N ASP A 138 0.52 -38.26 -18.35
CA ASP A 138 0.75 -38.84 -19.66
C ASP A 138 -0.52 -39.10 -20.48
N ARG A 139 -1.70 -38.89 -19.90
CA ARG A 139 -3.00 -39.14 -20.53
C ARG A 139 -3.67 -37.89 -21.09
N GLY A 140 -2.94 -36.78 -21.16
CA GLY A 140 -3.46 -35.51 -21.61
C GLY A 140 -2.37 -34.50 -21.95
N LYS A 141 -2.75 -33.23 -22.01
CA LYS A 141 -1.93 -32.14 -22.51
C LYS A 141 -1.69 -31.07 -21.44
N GLY A 142 -0.60 -30.33 -21.61
CA GLY A 142 -0.36 -29.10 -20.88
C GLY A 142 -0.73 -27.88 -21.72
N MET A 143 -1.57 -27.00 -21.19
CA MET A 143 -1.83 -25.69 -21.81
C MET A 143 -0.85 -24.67 -21.25
N TYR A 144 0.28 -24.50 -21.96
CA TYR A 144 1.30 -23.52 -21.62
C TYR A 144 1.26 -22.34 -22.58
N LEU A 145 1.21 -21.14 -22.00
CA LEU A 145 1.25 -19.89 -22.75
C LEU A 145 2.68 -19.37 -22.79
N LEU A 146 3.33 -19.61 -23.93
CA LEU A 146 4.75 -19.37 -24.14
C LEU A 146 4.94 -18.31 -25.20
N PHE A 147 5.83 -17.34 -24.96
CA PHE A 147 6.00 -16.18 -25.83
C PHE A 147 7.46 -15.94 -26.17
N VAL A 148 7.76 -15.79 -27.45
CA VAL A 148 9.02 -15.20 -27.91
C VAL A 148 9.01 -13.68 -27.69
N LYS A 149 10.21 -13.11 -27.60
CA LYS A 149 10.45 -11.67 -27.48
C LYS A 149 11.41 -11.20 -28.57
N PRO A 150 11.47 -9.88 -28.87
CA PRO A 150 12.36 -9.35 -29.88
C PRO A 150 13.83 -9.71 -29.65
N GLU A 151 14.54 -9.80 -30.75
CA GLU A 151 15.97 -10.11 -30.82
C GLU A 151 16.69 -8.89 -31.39
N ILE A 152 17.94 -8.71 -30.99
CA ILE A 152 18.83 -7.68 -31.51
C ILE A 152 20.09 -8.35 -32.07
N SER A 153 20.75 -7.71 -33.03
CA SER A 153 22.06 -8.15 -33.52
C SER A 153 23.14 -7.26 -32.91
N THR A 154 24.24 -7.86 -32.46
CA THR A 154 25.45 -7.13 -32.08
C THR A 154 26.20 -6.64 -33.33
N PRO A 155 27.19 -5.73 -33.18
CA PRO A 155 28.04 -5.29 -34.28
C PRO A 155 28.76 -6.44 -35.00
N SER A 156 29.13 -7.50 -34.28
CA SER A 156 29.76 -8.71 -34.85
C SER A 156 28.77 -9.67 -35.55
N GLY A 157 27.47 -9.41 -35.47
CA GLY A 157 26.43 -10.29 -36.00
C GLY A 157 25.95 -11.38 -35.02
N LEU A 158 26.42 -11.40 -33.77
CA LEU A 158 25.86 -12.29 -32.75
C LEU A 158 24.42 -11.87 -32.42
N THR A 159 23.55 -12.86 -32.24
CA THR A 159 22.18 -12.59 -31.80
C THR A 159 22.15 -12.34 -30.29
N ALA A 160 21.50 -11.27 -29.87
CA ALA A 160 21.18 -11.00 -28.47
C ALA A 160 19.67 -11.09 -28.22
N ARG A 161 19.25 -11.94 -27.29
CA ARG A 161 17.82 -12.23 -27.03
C ARG A 161 17.57 -12.84 -25.65
N PRO A 162 16.32 -12.84 -25.13
CA PRO A 162 16.03 -13.51 -23.87
C PRO A 162 16.25 -15.03 -23.94
N VAL A 163 16.66 -15.63 -22.81
CA VAL A 163 16.96 -17.07 -22.73
C VAL A 163 15.81 -17.98 -23.16
N LEU A 164 14.56 -17.60 -22.86
CA LEU A 164 13.39 -18.36 -23.29
C LEU A 164 13.15 -18.26 -24.80
N THR A 165 13.35 -17.08 -25.40
CA THR A 165 13.29 -16.92 -26.85
C THR A 165 14.34 -17.81 -27.53
N SER A 166 15.57 -17.82 -27.00
CA SER A 166 16.64 -18.71 -27.46
C SER A 166 16.21 -20.17 -27.39
N TYR A 167 15.69 -20.61 -26.25
CA TYR A 167 15.23 -21.98 -26.05
C TYR A 167 14.11 -22.37 -27.02
N TYR A 168 13.05 -21.58 -27.15
CA TYR A 168 11.90 -21.90 -28.02
C TYR A 168 12.28 -21.97 -29.50
N LYS A 169 13.22 -21.14 -29.96
CA LYS A 169 13.71 -21.16 -31.34
C LYS A 169 14.74 -22.26 -31.60
N SER A 170 15.30 -22.86 -30.55
CA SER A 170 16.33 -23.88 -30.69
C SER A 170 15.81 -25.20 -31.27
N SER A 171 16.71 -26.00 -31.81
CA SER A 171 16.42 -27.39 -32.20
C SER A 171 15.97 -28.24 -31.02
N ASN A 172 16.46 -27.94 -29.81
CA ASN A 172 16.13 -28.69 -28.60
C ASN A 172 14.64 -28.57 -28.23
N PHE A 173 14.01 -27.44 -28.59
CA PHE A 173 12.57 -27.27 -28.46
C PHE A 173 11.82 -27.74 -29.71
N ARG A 174 12.18 -27.23 -30.91
CA ARG A 174 11.42 -27.49 -32.16
C ARG A 174 11.46 -28.94 -32.63
N ASN A 175 12.59 -29.62 -32.40
CA ASN A 175 12.80 -31.02 -32.75
C ASN A 175 12.87 -31.90 -31.50
N ARG A 176 12.20 -31.48 -30.42
CA ARG A 176 12.14 -32.23 -29.16
C ARG A 176 11.64 -33.65 -29.43
N PRO A 177 12.26 -34.70 -28.83
CA PRO A 177 11.76 -36.04 -28.96
C PRO A 177 10.35 -36.13 -28.38
N PHE A 178 9.51 -36.98 -28.98
CA PHE A 178 8.18 -37.20 -28.44
C PHE A 178 8.30 -37.76 -27.01
N THR A 179 7.64 -37.09 -26.08
CA THR A 179 7.44 -37.58 -24.72
C THR A 179 5.96 -37.51 -24.42
N LYS A 180 5.42 -38.57 -23.82
CA LYS A 180 4.00 -38.63 -23.45
C LYS A 180 3.60 -37.56 -22.42
N PHE A 181 4.59 -36.98 -21.74
CA PHE A 181 4.36 -36.00 -20.69
C PHE A 181 4.48 -34.54 -21.14
N ASN A 182 5.22 -34.22 -22.21
CA ASN A 182 5.36 -32.84 -22.75
C ASN A 182 4.62 -32.67 -24.07
N VAL A 183 3.34 -33.03 -24.07
CA VAL A 183 2.40 -32.69 -25.16
C VAL A 183 1.69 -31.39 -24.81
N TYR A 184 1.89 -30.34 -25.62
CA TYR A 184 1.27 -29.04 -25.41
C TYR A 184 0.07 -28.82 -26.32
N THR A 185 -0.87 -27.99 -25.88
CA THR A 185 -2.00 -27.55 -26.73
C THR A 185 -1.57 -26.57 -27.80
N SER A 186 -0.58 -25.73 -27.50
CA SER A 186 -0.05 -24.67 -28.36
C SER A 186 0.93 -25.23 -29.41
N PRO A 187 0.66 -25.07 -30.71
CA PRO A 187 1.64 -25.38 -31.75
C PRO A 187 2.89 -24.50 -31.66
N ASP A 188 4.03 -25.05 -32.06
CA ASP A 188 5.31 -24.32 -32.08
C ASP A 188 5.22 -23.03 -32.89
N GLU A 189 4.51 -23.04 -34.02
CA GLU A 189 4.32 -21.85 -34.87
C GLU A 189 3.57 -20.73 -34.14
N THR A 190 2.61 -21.08 -33.26
CA THR A 190 1.87 -20.07 -32.47
C THR A 190 2.74 -19.48 -31.36
N ILE A 191 3.64 -20.28 -30.78
CA ILE A 191 4.62 -19.84 -29.76
C ILE A 191 5.68 -18.93 -30.38
N LEU A 192 6.12 -19.25 -31.60
CA LEU A 192 7.17 -18.55 -32.35
C LEU A 192 6.66 -17.31 -33.10
N CYS A 193 5.35 -17.05 -33.09
CA CYS A 193 4.75 -15.86 -33.66
C CYS A 193 5.30 -14.60 -32.97
N SER A 194 5.84 -13.67 -33.76
CA SER A 194 6.47 -12.44 -33.25
C SER A 194 5.46 -11.43 -32.71
N ASP A 195 4.23 -11.45 -33.22
CA ASP A 195 3.11 -10.65 -32.73
C ASP A 195 2.50 -11.33 -31.49
N SER A 196 2.69 -10.71 -30.32
CA SER A 196 2.22 -11.26 -29.05
C SER A 196 0.70 -11.35 -28.97
N LYS A 197 -0.05 -10.47 -29.65
CA LYS A 197 -1.52 -10.49 -29.66
C LYS A 197 -2.01 -11.71 -30.45
N GLN A 198 -1.46 -11.93 -31.63
CA GLN A 198 -1.79 -13.09 -32.47
C GLN A 198 -1.35 -14.40 -31.80
N SER A 199 -0.15 -14.42 -31.20
CA SER A 199 0.36 -15.57 -30.44
C SER A 199 -0.57 -15.92 -29.27
N MET A 200 -0.97 -14.94 -28.45
CA MET A 200 -1.87 -15.14 -27.32
C MET A 200 -3.23 -15.70 -27.78
N TYR A 201 -3.85 -15.06 -28.78
CA TYR A 201 -5.15 -15.46 -29.30
C TYR A 201 -5.13 -16.90 -29.83
N CYS A 202 -4.16 -17.23 -30.68
CA CYS A 202 -4.06 -18.58 -31.26
C CYS A 202 -3.77 -19.65 -30.21
N GLN A 203 -2.93 -19.37 -29.21
CA GLN A 203 -2.65 -20.32 -28.13
C GLN A 203 -3.88 -20.58 -27.25
N LEU A 204 -4.62 -19.52 -26.88
CA LEU A 204 -5.88 -19.66 -26.14
C LEU A 204 -6.94 -20.41 -26.95
N LEU A 205 -7.09 -20.10 -28.23
CA LEU A 205 -7.99 -20.81 -29.14
C LEU A 205 -7.68 -22.33 -29.16
N CYS A 206 -6.40 -22.68 -29.35
CA CYS A 206 -5.97 -24.08 -29.33
C CYS A 206 -6.22 -24.75 -27.98
N GLY A 207 -6.03 -24.04 -26.87
CA GLY A 207 -6.28 -24.51 -25.51
C GLY A 207 -7.77 -24.73 -25.20
N LEU A 208 -8.65 -23.89 -25.73
CA LEU A 208 -10.11 -24.01 -25.59
C LEU A 208 -10.66 -25.18 -26.41
N ILE A 209 -10.18 -25.36 -27.65
CA ILE A 209 -10.58 -26.48 -28.52
C ILE A 209 -10.23 -27.83 -27.87
N GLN A 210 -9.07 -27.91 -27.23
CA GLN A 210 -8.55 -29.13 -26.61
C GLN A 210 -8.86 -29.21 -25.11
N ARG A 211 -9.85 -28.47 -24.60
CA ARG A 211 -10.07 -28.26 -23.16
C ARG A 211 -10.21 -29.56 -22.34
N ASP A 212 -10.80 -30.60 -22.92
CA ASP A 212 -11.04 -31.88 -22.24
C ASP A 212 -9.80 -32.79 -22.18
N GLU A 213 -8.71 -32.40 -22.86
CA GLU A 213 -7.41 -33.06 -22.76
C GLU A 213 -6.47 -32.34 -21.78
N VAL A 214 -6.80 -31.12 -21.34
CA VAL A 214 -5.92 -30.28 -20.52
C VAL A 214 -5.87 -30.79 -19.08
N LEU A 215 -4.69 -31.19 -18.64
CA LEU A 215 -4.42 -31.67 -17.27
C LEU A 215 -3.63 -30.68 -16.42
N ARG A 216 -2.99 -29.70 -17.06
CA ARG A 216 -2.20 -28.65 -16.40
C ARG A 216 -2.24 -27.40 -17.25
N VAL A 217 -2.32 -26.25 -16.61
CA VAL A 217 -2.32 -24.94 -17.27
C VAL A 217 -1.17 -24.12 -16.73
N GLY A 218 -0.64 -23.18 -17.49
CA GLY A 218 0.45 -22.37 -16.96
C GLY A 218 1.08 -21.40 -17.94
N ALA A 219 2.04 -20.66 -17.39
CA ALA A 219 2.98 -19.81 -18.10
C ALA A 219 4.26 -19.75 -17.26
N VAL A 220 5.34 -19.16 -17.79
CA VAL A 220 6.59 -19.03 -17.02
C VAL A 220 6.38 -18.24 -15.72
N PHE A 221 5.65 -17.12 -15.78
CA PHE A 221 5.38 -16.25 -14.64
C PHE A 221 3.87 -16.12 -14.37
N ALA A 222 3.51 -15.95 -13.10
CA ALA A 222 2.13 -15.70 -12.66
C ALA A 222 1.48 -14.52 -13.41
N SER A 223 2.19 -13.40 -13.53
CA SER A 223 1.81 -12.21 -14.29
C SER A 223 1.40 -12.53 -15.74
N ALA A 224 2.18 -13.38 -16.43
CA ALA A 224 1.93 -13.74 -17.82
C ALA A 224 0.65 -14.57 -17.96
N PHE A 225 0.38 -15.47 -17.01
CA PHE A 225 -0.83 -16.27 -17.00
C PHE A 225 -2.08 -15.42 -16.67
N LEU A 226 -1.97 -14.49 -15.72
CA LEU A 226 -3.04 -13.53 -15.42
C LEU A 226 -3.37 -12.63 -16.61
N ARG A 227 -2.37 -12.17 -17.36
CA ARG A 227 -2.61 -11.44 -18.63
C ARG A 227 -3.40 -12.26 -19.63
N ALA A 228 -3.20 -13.58 -19.67
CA ALA A 228 -3.96 -14.43 -20.57
C ALA A 228 -5.41 -14.63 -20.13
N ILE A 229 -5.66 -14.72 -18.82
CA ILE A 229 -7.02 -14.72 -18.29
C ILE A 229 -7.70 -13.40 -18.64
N LYS A 230 -7.02 -12.27 -18.47
CA LYS A 230 -7.56 -10.97 -18.86
C LYS A 230 -7.83 -10.88 -20.37
N PHE A 231 -6.89 -11.34 -21.19
CA PHE A 231 -7.09 -11.43 -22.64
C PHE A 231 -8.29 -12.31 -23.00
N LEU A 232 -8.53 -13.39 -22.26
CA LEU A 232 -9.72 -14.21 -22.45
C LEU A 232 -11.01 -13.47 -22.05
N GLU A 233 -11.01 -12.69 -20.98
CA GLU A 233 -12.14 -11.80 -20.62
C GLU A 233 -12.49 -10.83 -21.75
N ASP A 234 -11.49 -10.32 -22.48
CA ASP A 234 -11.69 -9.31 -23.52
C ASP A 234 -12.06 -9.92 -24.89
N TYR A 235 -11.65 -11.17 -25.17
CA TYR A 235 -11.78 -11.81 -26.51
C TYR A 235 -12.60 -13.12 -26.53
N TRP A 236 -13.22 -13.57 -25.42
CA TRP A 236 -13.95 -14.84 -25.40
C TRP A 236 -15.10 -14.92 -26.42
N GLU A 237 -15.79 -13.81 -26.70
CA GLU A 237 -16.87 -13.78 -27.71
C GLU A 237 -16.35 -14.11 -29.10
N GLU A 238 -15.21 -13.52 -29.48
CA GLU A 238 -14.57 -13.76 -30.77
C GLU A 238 -14.01 -15.18 -30.86
N LEU A 239 -13.36 -15.65 -29.78
CA LEU A 239 -12.86 -17.03 -29.66
C LEU A 239 -14.01 -18.04 -29.83
N CYS A 240 -15.15 -17.82 -29.18
CA CYS A 240 -16.33 -18.68 -29.32
C CYS A 240 -16.94 -18.60 -30.72
N SER A 241 -16.94 -17.42 -31.36
CA SER A 241 -17.36 -17.26 -32.75
C SER A 241 -16.47 -18.06 -33.71
N ASN A 242 -15.15 -18.04 -33.52
CA ASN A 242 -14.20 -18.83 -34.30
C ASN A 242 -14.45 -20.33 -34.11
N ILE A 243 -14.62 -20.79 -32.86
CA ILE A 243 -14.96 -22.20 -32.54
C ILE A 243 -16.27 -22.62 -33.21
N ARG A 244 -17.30 -21.77 -33.16
CA ARG A 244 -18.62 -22.02 -33.75
C ARG A 244 -18.57 -22.12 -35.27
N THR A 245 -17.80 -21.28 -35.93
CA THR A 245 -17.73 -21.20 -37.40
C THR A 245 -16.67 -22.11 -38.01
N GLY A 246 -15.70 -22.57 -37.21
CA GLY A 246 -14.53 -23.31 -37.71
C GLY A 246 -13.53 -22.42 -38.45
N HIS A 247 -13.65 -21.09 -38.37
CA HIS A 247 -12.79 -20.13 -39.07
C HIS A 247 -11.99 -19.29 -38.09
N VAL A 248 -10.69 -19.15 -38.36
CA VAL A 248 -9.78 -18.32 -37.56
C VAL A 248 -9.87 -16.88 -38.04
N SER A 249 -9.99 -15.91 -37.12
CA SER A 249 -10.16 -14.50 -37.46
C SER A 249 -9.13 -13.93 -38.44
N ASP A 250 -9.60 -13.13 -39.40
CA ASP A 250 -8.79 -12.63 -40.52
C ASP A 250 -7.71 -11.61 -40.10
N TRP A 251 -7.85 -10.99 -38.92
CA TRP A 251 -6.84 -10.07 -38.38
C TRP A 251 -5.55 -10.78 -37.94
N ILE A 252 -5.57 -12.12 -37.85
CA ILE A 252 -4.37 -12.94 -37.63
C ILE A 252 -3.61 -12.99 -38.96
N ALA A 253 -2.78 -11.96 -39.17
CA ALA A 253 -2.03 -11.75 -40.39
C ALA A 253 -0.89 -12.76 -40.59
N ASP A 254 -0.28 -13.27 -39.51
CA ASP A 254 0.81 -14.23 -39.60
C ASP A 254 0.31 -15.58 -40.15
N ALA A 255 0.74 -15.91 -41.37
CA ALA A 255 0.26 -17.10 -42.06
C ALA A 255 0.66 -18.40 -41.36
N SER A 256 1.83 -18.45 -40.70
CA SER A 256 2.28 -19.64 -39.99
C SER A 256 1.42 -19.91 -38.76
N CYS A 257 1.17 -18.87 -37.96
CA CYS A 257 0.33 -18.88 -36.79
C CYS A 257 -1.13 -19.24 -37.14
N ARG A 258 -1.69 -18.56 -38.16
CA ARG A 258 -3.05 -18.83 -38.65
C ARG A 258 -3.20 -20.27 -39.13
N ASN A 259 -2.30 -20.74 -39.99
CA ASN A 259 -2.37 -22.11 -40.52
C ASN A 259 -2.26 -23.17 -39.42
N ALA A 260 -1.42 -22.94 -38.40
CA ALA A 260 -1.29 -23.85 -37.27
C ALA A 260 -2.57 -23.90 -36.41
N ALA A 261 -3.16 -22.75 -36.11
CA ALA A 261 -4.43 -22.68 -35.39
C ALA A 261 -5.59 -23.29 -36.19
N SER A 262 -5.68 -23.02 -37.50
CA SER A 262 -6.71 -23.58 -38.39
C SER A 262 -6.64 -25.10 -38.48
N LYS A 263 -5.45 -25.70 -38.42
CA LYS A 263 -5.29 -27.17 -38.40
C LYS A 263 -5.89 -27.82 -37.14
N ILE A 264 -5.91 -27.10 -36.01
CA ILE A 264 -6.52 -27.58 -34.76
C ILE A 264 -8.01 -27.30 -34.75
N LEU A 265 -8.44 -26.16 -35.30
CA LEU A 265 -9.84 -25.77 -35.34
C LEU A 265 -10.67 -26.61 -36.31
N ASP A 266 -10.08 -27.11 -37.40
CA ASP A 266 -10.52 -28.06 -38.46
C ASP A 266 -12.02 -28.15 -38.86
N LYS A 267 -12.95 -28.12 -37.91
CA LYS A 267 -14.40 -28.17 -38.10
C LYS A 267 -15.16 -27.19 -37.18
N PRO A 268 -16.31 -26.68 -37.64
CA PRO A 268 -17.23 -25.93 -36.79
C PRO A 268 -17.70 -26.75 -35.57
N ASN A 269 -17.73 -26.15 -34.38
CA ASN A 269 -18.20 -26.79 -33.14
C ASN A 269 -19.06 -25.84 -32.30
N SER A 270 -20.35 -25.74 -32.64
CA SER A 270 -21.30 -24.87 -31.93
C SER A 270 -21.54 -25.28 -30.48
N GLU A 271 -21.55 -26.59 -30.17
CA GLU A 271 -21.78 -27.09 -28.81
C GLU A 271 -20.65 -26.65 -27.87
N LEU A 272 -19.40 -26.79 -28.30
CA LEU A 272 -18.25 -26.32 -27.53
C LEU A 272 -18.26 -24.80 -27.33
N ALA A 273 -18.61 -24.04 -28.39
CA ALA A 273 -18.73 -22.60 -28.29
C ALA A 273 -19.78 -22.20 -27.24
N GLU A 274 -20.99 -22.77 -27.29
CA GLU A 274 -22.06 -22.48 -26.32
C GLU A 274 -21.66 -22.84 -24.88
N LEU A 275 -20.95 -23.95 -24.68
CA LEU A 275 -20.42 -24.33 -23.36
C LEU A 275 -19.43 -23.31 -22.81
N ILE A 276 -18.48 -22.84 -23.63
CA ILE A 276 -17.49 -21.83 -23.21
C ILE A 276 -18.18 -20.49 -22.95
N GLU A 277 -19.09 -20.05 -23.83
CA GLU A 277 -19.85 -18.82 -23.64
C GLU A 277 -20.67 -18.85 -22.34
N ALA A 278 -21.28 -19.99 -22.02
CA ALA A 278 -22.04 -20.15 -20.78
C ALA A 278 -21.17 -19.97 -19.53
N GLU A 279 -19.90 -20.38 -19.56
CA GLU A 279 -18.98 -20.19 -18.44
C GLU A 279 -18.35 -18.79 -18.38
N CYS A 280 -18.05 -18.18 -19.53
CA CYS A 280 -17.49 -16.83 -19.63
C CYS A 280 -18.51 -15.73 -19.31
N ARG A 281 -19.81 -15.95 -19.53
CA ARG A 281 -20.87 -14.99 -19.16
C ARG A 281 -21.14 -14.90 -17.65
N LYS A 282 -20.64 -15.85 -16.86
CA LYS A 282 -20.88 -15.87 -15.40
C LYS A 282 -19.91 -14.94 -14.70
N GLU A 283 -20.43 -13.84 -14.15
CA GLU A 283 -19.71 -12.97 -13.23
C GLU A 283 -20.10 -13.28 -11.76
N PRO A 284 -19.13 -13.32 -10.83
CA PRO A 284 -17.68 -13.13 -11.03
C PRO A 284 -16.98 -14.35 -11.66
N TRP A 285 -15.80 -14.13 -12.29
CA TRP A 285 -14.95 -15.16 -12.91
C TRP A 285 -14.18 -16.04 -11.90
N GLU A 286 -14.72 -16.22 -10.71
CA GLU A 286 -14.15 -17.11 -9.70
C GLU A 286 -14.10 -18.56 -10.23
N ALA A 287 -12.97 -19.23 -10.00
CA ALA A 287 -12.70 -20.59 -10.44
C ALA A 287 -12.81 -20.84 -11.96
N ILE A 288 -12.78 -19.78 -12.79
CA ILE A 288 -12.95 -19.89 -14.26
C ILE A 288 -12.01 -20.91 -14.90
N ILE A 289 -10.79 -21.08 -14.40
CA ILE A 289 -9.83 -22.06 -14.95
C ILE A 289 -10.38 -23.48 -14.82
N ARG A 290 -10.96 -23.85 -13.67
CA ARG A 290 -11.56 -25.17 -13.49
C ARG A 290 -12.86 -25.33 -14.28
N ARG A 291 -13.59 -24.25 -14.54
CA ARG A 291 -14.81 -24.31 -15.36
C ARG A 291 -14.48 -24.54 -16.84
N LEU A 292 -13.49 -23.80 -17.35
CA LEU A 292 -13.05 -23.92 -18.73
C LEU A 292 -12.20 -25.16 -18.99
N TRP A 293 -11.33 -25.54 -18.06
CA TRP A 293 -10.46 -26.72 -18.17
C TRP A 293 -10.67 -27.66 -16.98
N PRO A 294 -11.74 -28.47 -16.98
CA PRO A 294 -12.23 -29.20 -15.81
C PRO A 294 -11.33 -30.33 -15.33
N LYS A 295 -10.44 -30.84 -16.19
CA LYS A 295 -9.48 -31.89 -15.83
C LYS A 295 -8.13 -31.34 -15.34
N THR A 296 -8.01 -30.01 -15.22
CA THR A 296 -6.78 -29.36 -14.73
C THR A 296 -6.49 -29.79 -13.29
N LYS A 297 -5.27 -30.25 -13.06
CA LYS A 297 -4.80 -30.73 -11.76
C LYS A 297 -4.02 -29.68 -10.98
N TYR A 298 -3.31 -28.79 -11.67
CA TYR A 298 -2.53 -27.71 -11.07
C TYR A 298 -2.26 -26.59 -12.07
N VAL A 299 -1.84 -25.43 -11.55
CA VAL A 299 -1.39 -24.26 -12.33
C VAL A 299 0.12 -24.14 -12.19
N ASP A 300 0.85 -24.28 -13.30
CA ASP A 300 2.32 -24.22 -13.35
C ASP A 300 2.78 -22.80 -13.68
N VAL A 301 3.23 -22.07 -12.65
CA VAL A 301 3.64 -20.67 -12.73
C VAL A 301 4.66 -20.36 -11.63
N ILE A 302 5.68 -19.56 -11.94
CA ILE A 302 6.54 -19.00 -10.89
C ILE A 302 5.71 -18.03 -10.04
N VAL A 303 5.57 -18.36 -8.75
CA VAL A 303 4.86 -17.59 -7.70
C VAL A 303 5.77 -17.25 -6.51
N THR A 304 7.08 -17.44 -6.64
CA THR A 304 8.08 -17.06 -5.64
C THR A 304 8.65 -15.66 -5.93
N GLY A 305 9.30 -15.06 -4.92
CA GLY A 305 9.85 -13.71 -5.04
C GLY A 305 8.78 -12.66 -5.30
N SER A 306 9.03 -11.72 -6.22
CA SER A 306 8.05 -10.67 -6.55
C SER A 306 6.76 -11.20 -7.17
N MET A 307 6.73 -12.45 -7.67
CA MET A 307 5.50 -13.04 -8.21
C MET A 307 4.52 -13.48 -7.12
N ALA A 308 4.95 -13.56 -5.85
CA ALA A 308 4.09 -13.95 -4.74
C ALA A 308 2.89 -13.00 -4.55
N GLN A 309 3.01 -11.74 -4.98
CA GLN A 309 1.91 -10.76 -4.94
C GLN A 309 0.67 -11.19 -5.73
N TYR A 310 0.84 -12.08 -6.72
CA TYR A 310 -0.25 -12.56 -7.58
C TYR A 310 -0.96 -13.82 -7.05
N ILE A 311 -0.46 -14.43 -5.96
CA ILE A 311 -1.04 -15.66 -5.40
C ILE A 311 -2.55 -15.52 -5.12
N PRO A 312 -3.05 -14.46 -4.43
CA PRO A 312 -4.47 -14.35 -4.12
C PRO A 312 -5.36 -14.30 -5.38
N LEU A 313 -4.89 -13.62 -6.43
CA LEU A 313 -5.63 -13.47 -7.68
C LEU A 313 -5.63 -14.77 -8.49
N LEU A 314 -4.51 -15.50 -8.49
CA LEU A 314 -4.44 -16.84 -9.07
C LEU A 314 -5.31 -17.85 -8.32
N GLU A 315 -5.36 -17.79 -6.99
CA GLU A 315 -6.25 -18.63 -6.18
C GLU A 315 -7.72 -18.37 -6.53
N PHE A 316 -8.10 -17.10 -6.69
CA PHE A 316 -9.43 -16.69 -7.12
C PHE A 316 -9.81 -17.28 -8.48
N TYR A 317 -8.99 -17.11 -9.52
CA TYR A 317 -9.29 -17.63 -10.87
C TYR A 317 -9.16 -19.15 -10.97
N SER A 318 -8.32 -19.78 -10.15
CA SER A 318 -8.07 -21.22 -10.17
C SER A 318 -9.08 -22.03 -9.37
N GLY A 319 -9.80 -21.41 -8.43
CA GLY A 319 -10.71 -22.10 -7.53
C GLY A 319 -9.99 -23.06 -6.58
N GLY A 320 -8.78 -22.69 -6.16
CA GLY A 320 -7.95 -23.49 -5.24
C GLY A 320 -7.20 -24.66 -5.89
N LEU A 321 -6.83 -24.56 -7.18
CA LEU A 321 -5.86 -25.50 -7.76
C LEU A 321 -4.48 -25.26 -7.12
N PRO A 322 -3.67 -26.31 -6.90
CA PRO A 322 -2.28 -26.14 -6.49
C PRO A 322 -1.53 -25.22 -7.46
N LEU A 323 -0.86 -24.20 -6.92
CA LEU A 323 0.04 -23.34 -7.67
C LEU A 323 1.45 -23.91 -7.55
N VAL A 324 2.02 -24.33 -8.68
CA VAL A 324 3.28 -25.06 -8.73
C VAL A 324 4.35 -24.16 -9.31
N SER A 325 5.46 -24.00 -8.58
CA SER A 325 6.70 -23.43 -9.12
C SER A 325 7.76 -24.51 -9.26
N THR A 326 8.07 -24.87 -10.50
CA THR A 326 8.87 -26.07 -10.85
C THR A 326 10.38 -25.85 -10.85
N MET A 327 10.87 -24.67 -11.26
CA MET A 327 12.29 -24.42 -11.49
C MET A 327 12.75 -23.04 -11.03
N TYR A 328 14.05 -22.94 -10.75
CA TYR A 328 14.76 -21.69 -10.48
C TYR A 328 15.94 -21.55 -11.45
N ALA A 329 15.91 -20.50 -12.27
CA ALA A 329 16.87 -20.27 -13.35
C ALA A 329 17.00 -18.79 -13.71
N SER A 330 18.05 -18.45 -14.44
CA SER A 330 18.31 -17.11 -14.97
C SER A 330 18.94 -17.16 -16.38
N SER A 331 19.25 -15.99 -16.95
CA SER A 331 19.96 -15.90 -18.24
C SER A 331 21.43 -16.30 -18.11
N GLU A 332 22.01 -16.08 -16.93
CA GLU A 332 23.38 -16.41 -16.55
C GLU A 332 23.58 -17.92 -16.37
N CYS A 333 22.63 -18.59 -15.71
CA CYS A 333 22.71 -20.02 -15.40
C CYS A 333 21.34 -20.60 -15.01
N TYR A 334 21.14 -21.88 -15.28
CA TYR A 334 20.00 -22.64 -14.77
C TYR A 334 20.40 -23.34 -13.48
N PHE A 335 19.72 -23.04 -12.37
CA PHE A 335 20.22 -23.36 -11.04
C PHE A 335 19.68 -24.67 -10.50
N GLY A 336 18.35 -24.79 -10.40
CA GLY A 336 17.74 -25.85 -9.61
C GLY A 336 16.27 -26.10 -9.88
N ILE A 337 15.75 -27.15 -9.24
CA ILE A 337 14.39 -27.65 -9.41
C ILE A 337 13.69 -27.78 -8.05
N ASN A 338 12.37 -27.64 -8.03
CA ASN A 338 11.58 -27.89 -6.84
C ASN A 338 11.26 -29.40 -6.74
N LEU A 339 11.84 -30.08 -5.74
CA LEU A 339 11.60 -31.51 -5.51
C LEU A 339 10.27 -31.81 -4.82
N ARG A 340 9.60 -30.80 -4.26
CA ARG A 340 8.26 -30.88 -3.62
C ARG A 340 7.31 -29.86 -4.27
N PRO A 341 6.90 -30.11 -5.53
CA PRO A 341 6.14 -29.14 -6.33
C PRO A 341 4.74 -28.82 -5.81
N LEU A 342 4.16 -29.66 -4.94
CA LEU A 342 2.82 -29.46 -4.37
C LEU A 342 2.84 -28.79 -2.98
N ASP A 343 4.01 -28.43 -2.45
CA ASP A 343 4.09 -27.62 -1.23
C ASP A 343 3.39 -26.27 -1.44
N LEU A 344 2.94 -25.63 -0.35
CA LEU A 344 2.33 -24.31 -0.41
C LEU A 344 3.28 -23.29 -1.07
N PRO A 345 2.77 -22.30 -1.81
CA PRO A 345 3.59 -21.29 -2.48
C PRO A 345 4.59 -20.57 -1.54
N SER A 346 4.23 -20.38 -0.26
CA SER A 346 5.09 -19.78 0.77
C SER A 346 6.27 -20.67 1.20
N ASP A 347 6.15 -21.98 1.03
CA ASP A 347 7.11 -22.98 1.50
C ASP A 347 8.06 -23.48 0.40
N VAL A 348 7.82 -23.08 -0.85
CA VAL A 348 8.63 -23.46 -2.02
C VAL A 348 10.12 -23.29 -1.75
N SER A 349 10.86 -24.36 -1.99
CA SER A 349 12.32 -24.42 -1.89
C SER A 349 12.89 -25.14 -3.11
N TYR A 350 13.95 -24.60 -3.67
CA TYR A 350 14.62 -25.16 -4.85
C TYR A 350 15.89 -25.88 -4.44
N VAL A 351 16.12 -27.06 -5.02
CA VAL A 351 17.37 -27.79 -4.88
C VAL A 351 18.26 -27.43 -6.06
N LEU A 352 19.39 -26.80 -5.77
CA LEU A 352 20.40 -26.48 -6.78
C LEU A 352 21.05 -27.77 -7.27
N LEU A 353 21.05 -27.96 -8.59
CA LEU A 353 21.61 -29.17 -9.21
C LEU A 353 23.12 -29.03 -9.34
N PRO A 354 23.94 -29.83 -8.61
CA PRO A 354 25.38 -29.59 -8.49
C PRO A 354 26.19 -29.70 -9.79
N ASN A 355 25.62 -30.25 -10.86
CA ASN A 355 26.26 -30.41 -12.15
C ASN A 355 26.08 -29.21 -13.11
N MET A 356 25.22 -28.24 -12.75
CA MET A 356 24.85 -27.14 -13.65
C MET A 356 25.93 -26.07 -13.77
N ALA A 357 26.48 -25.66 -12.64
CA ALA A 357 27.57 -24.70 -12.51
C ALA A 357 28.29 -24.93 -11.18
N TYR A 358 29.44 -24.29 -10.96
CA TYR A 358 30.05 -24.25 -9.64
C TYR A 358 29.42 -23.10 -8.83
N PHE A 359 28.93 -23.42 -7.64
CA PHE A 359 28.13 -22.55 -6.78
C PHE A 359 28.89 -22.18 -5.51
N GLU A 360 29.00 -20.87 -5.29
CA GLU A 360 29.54 -20.24 -4.10
C GLU A 360 28.48 -19.31 -3.48
N PHE A 361 28.64 -18.98 -2.22
CA PHE A 361 27.65 -18.23 -1.45
C PHE A 361 28.32 -17.20 -0.56
N ILE A 362 27.92 -15.94 -0.66
CA ILE A 362 28.37 -14.88 0.25
C ILE A 362 27.39 -14.81 1.41
N LYS A 363 27.84 -15.08 2.64
CA LYS A 363 26.95 -15.02 3.82
C LYS A 363 26.47 -13.59 4.03
N VAL A 364 25.16 -13.43 4.09
CA VAL A 364 24.49 -12.15 4.41
C VAL A 364 24.20 -12.15 5.90
N GLN A 365 24.87 -11.26 6.65
CA GLN A 365 24.54 -11.04 8.05
C GLN A 365 23.28 -10.18 8.12
N ARG A 366 22.28 -10.62 8.88
CA ARG A 366 21.20 -9.75 9.32
C ARG A 366 21.74 -8.91 10.48
N THR A 367 21.77 -7.61 10.31
CA THR A 367 21.78 -6.69 11.45
C THR A 367 20.34 -6.44 11.87
N ASP A 368 20.08 -6.27 13.17
CA ASP A 368 18.75 -5.92 13.70
C ASP A 368 18.22 -4.56 13.18
N GLU A 369 18.97 -3.89 12.29
CA GLU A 369 18.64 -2.65 11.61
C GLU A 369 17.95 -2.87 10.23
N ASP A 370 17.89 -4.11 9.71
CA ASP A 370 17.55 -4.38 8.30
C ASP A 370 16.07 -4.69 8.00
N GLU A 371 15.16 -4.52 8.96
CA GLU A 371 13.70 -4.61 8.68
C GLU A 371 13.16 -3.41 7.89
N ALA A 372 14.00 -2.41 7.60
CA ALA A 372 13.68 -1.25 6.77
C ALA A 372 14.63 -1.12 5.57
N GLY A 373 14.65 -2.13 4.69
CA GLY A 373 14.88 -1.89 3.26
C GLY A 373 16.31 -1.70 2.75
N GLY A 374 17.35 -2.15 3.44
CA GLY A 374 18.71 -2.12 2.89
C GLY A 374 19.61 -3.20 3.48
N ILE A 375 19.89 -4.26 2.73
CA ILE A 375 20.91 -5.26 3.10
C ILE A 375 22.27 -4.76 2.58
N GLU A 376 23.11 -4.21 3.45
CA GLU A 376 24.50 -3.89 3.12
C GLU A 376 25.42 -5.10 3.35
N CYS A 377 26.25 -5.41 2.36
CA CYS A 377 27.40 -6.28 2.55
C CYS A 377 28.57 -5.37 2.92
N ASN A 378 29.18 -5.56 4.09
CA ASN A 378 30.34 -4.80 4.54
C ASN A 378 31.39 -4.66 3.42
N GLY A 379 31.64 -3.43 3.00
CA GLY A 379 32.56 -3.09 1.93
C GLY A 379 34.05 -3.18 2.29
N ASN A 380 34.45 -3.76 3.44
CA ASN A 380 35.85 -3.72 3.89
C ASN A 380 36.32 -4.88 4.80
N GLY A 381 35.80 -6.09 4.62
CA GLY A 381 36.40 -7.30 5.20
C GLY A 381 35.99 -8.50 4.38
N GLU A 382 36.91 -9.42 4.07
CA GLU A 382 36.67 -10.63 3.26
C GLU A 382 35.35 -11.30 3.65
N SER A 383 34.29 -11.01 2.89
CA SER A 383 32.99 -11.59 3.15
C SER A 383 33.14 -13.09 2.93
N LYS A 384 32.86 -13.88 3.97
CA LYS A 384 33.17 -15.32 3.98
C LYS A 384 32.36 -16.02 2.90
N VAL A 385 33.00 -16.27 1.75
CA VAL A 385 32.44 -17.06 0.65
C VAL A 385 32.47 -18.53 1.06
N VAL A 386 31.33 -19.21 0.97
CA VAL A 386 31.19 -20.63 1.32
C VAL A 386 30.78 -21.45 0.10
N ASP A 387 31.21 -22.70 0.05
CA ASP A 387 30.79 -23.64 -0.99
C ASP A 387 29.35 -24.11 -0.78
N LEU A 388 28.72 -24.62 -1.84
CA LEU A 388 27.37 -25.19 -1.82
C LEU A 388 27.12 -26.16 -0.65
N ALA A 389 28.05 -27.06 -0.34
CA ALA A 389 27.87 -28.05 0.72
C ALA A 389 28.08 -27.49 2.14
N ASN A 390 28.61 -26.28 2.27
CA ASN A 390 29.01 -25.68 3.55
C ASN A 390 28.07 -24.55 4.01
N VAL A 391 26.90 -24.42 3.37
CA VAL A 391 25.88 -23.46 3.80
C VAL A 391 25.17 -23.93 5.06
N GLU A 392 24.65 -22.99 5.86
CA GLU A 392 24.01 -23.28 7.14
C GLU A 392 22.49 -23.07 7.06
N VAL A 393 21.70 -24.00 7.59
CA VAL A 393 20.22 -23.88 7.63
C VAL A 393 19.82 -22.62 8.39
N GLY A 394 18.84 -21.88 7.85
CA GLY A 394 18.34 -20.62 8.41
C GLY A 394 19.19 -19.39 8.10
N CYS A 395 20.39 -19.56 7.51
CA CYS A 395 21.21 -18.43 7.07
C CYS A 395 20.82 -17.95 5.67
N TYR A 396 21.12 -16.67 5.43
CA TYR A 396 20.88 -15.98 4.16
C TYR A 396 22.20 -15.83 3.40
N TYR A 397 22.14 -16.03 2.09
CA TYR A 397 23.30 -15.99 1.23
C TYR A 397 23.00 -15.32 -0.10
N GLU A 398 23.97 -14.58 -0.63
CA GLU A 398 23.95 -14.15 -2.03
C GLU A 398 24.58 -15.22 -2.91
N LEU A 399 23.91 -15.56 -4.02
CA LEU A 399 24.38 -16.57 -4.97
C LEU A 399 25.52 -16.06 -5.85
N VAL A 400 26.62 -16.82 -5.87
CA VAL A 400 27.79 -16.61 -6.74
C VAL A 400 27.98 -17.83 -7.62
N VAL A 401 28.19 -17.61 -8.92
CA VAL A 401 28.29 -18.69 -9.91
C VAL A 401 29.58 -18.64 -10.72
N THR A 402 30.12 -19.82 -10.99
CA THR A 402 31.15 -20.03 -12.01
C THR A 402 30.61 -21.00 -13.06
N THR A 403 30.53 -20.54 -14.31
CA THR A 403 29.82 -21.22 -15.40
C THR A 403 30.78 -21.73 -16.48
N PHE A 404 30.30 -22.65 -17.31
CA PHE A 404 31.05 -23.13 -18.48
C PHE A 404 31.21 -22.06 -19.57
N THR A 405 30.35 -21.03 -19.58
CA THR A 405 30.30 -19.98 -20.61
C THR A 405 31.26 -18.82 -20.34
N GLY A 406 32.05 -18.89 -19.27
CA GLY A 406 33.10 -17.92 -18.98
C GLY A 406 32.73 -16.85 -17.95
N LEU A 407 31.67 -17.05 -17.16
CA LEU A 407 31.44 -16.25 -15.95
C LEU A 407 32.15 -16.90 -14.77
N TYR A 408 33.07 -16.19 -14.11
CA TYR A 408 33.87 -16.70 -12.99
C TYR A 408 33.57 -15.91 -11.73
N ARG A 409 33.17 -16.61 -10.65
CA ARG A 409 32.75 -16.04 -9.35
C ARG A 409 31.83 -14.82 -9.52
N TYR A 410 30.87 -14.94 -10.43
CA TYR A 410 29.94 -13.90 -10.79
C TYR A 410 28.79 -13.83 -9.79
N ARG A 411 28.53 -12.65 -9.25
CA ARG A 411 27.40 -12.37 -8.35
C ARG A 411 26.10 -12.24 -9.13
N VAL A 412 25.18 -13.19 -8.91
CA VAL A 412 23.85 -13.18 -9.54
C VAL A 412 22.98 -12.04 -8.99
N GLY A 413 23.21 -11.70 -7.71
CA GLY A 413 22.45 -10.71 -6.94
C GLY A 413 21.18 -11.27 -6.29
N ASP A 414 20.95 -12.57 -6.37
CA ASP A 414 19.81 -13.23 -5.72
C ASP A 414 20.16 -13.60 -4.27
N ILE A 415 19.27 -13.25 -3.34
CA ILE A 415 19.37 -13.61 -1.93
C ILE A 415 18.53 -14.84 -1.65
N LEU A 416 19.18 -15.88 -1.14
CA LEU A 416 18.63 -17.20 -0.89
C LEU A 416 18.72 -17.54 0.60
N MET A 417 17.68 -18.13 1.15
CA MET A 417 17.68 -18.65 2.52
C MET A 417 17.73 -20.17 2.48
N VAL A 418 18.66 -20.77 3.23
CA VAL A 418 18.75 -22.23 3.32
C VAL A 418 17.61 -22.76 4.19
N THR A 419 16.72 -23.58 3.62
CA THR A 419 15.58 -24.17 4.34
C THR A 419 15.86 -25.59 4.84
N GLY A 420 16.82 -26.27 4.25
CA GLY A 420 17.17 -27.64 4.60
C GLY A 420 18.11 -28.26 3.57
N PHE A 421 18.16 -29.59 3.55
CA PHE A 421 18.98 -30.37 2.62
C PHE A 421 18.16 -31.53 2.05
N HIS A 422 18.32 -31.80 0.75
CA HIS A 422 17.96 -33.07 0.13
C HIS A 422 19.25 -33.88 -0.06
N ASN A 423 19.40 -34.97 0.69
CA ASN A 423 20.69 -35.66 0.84
C ASN A 423 21.78 -34.68 1.32
N THR A 424 22.80 -34.42 0.50
CA THR A 424 23.86 -33.44 0.79
C THR A 424 23.68 -32.11 0.03
N ALA A 425 22.68 -32.03 -0.86
CA ALA A 425 22.40 -30.83 -1.63
C ALA A 425 21.48 -29.88 -0.83
N PRO A 426 21.87 -28.61 -0.60
CA PRO A 426 21.03 -27.66 0.10
C PRO A 426 19.77 -27.29 -0.69
N GLN A 427 18.70 -27.02 0.05
CA GLN A 427 17.44 -26.46 -0.44
C GLN A 427 17.39 -24.97 -0.11
N PHE A 428 17.01 -24.17 -1.10
CA PHE A 428 16.98 -22.72 -0.97
C PHE A 428 15.60 -22.16 -1.24
N ARG A 429 15.11 -21.34 -0.31
CA ARG A 429 13.98 -20.45 -0.54
C ARG A 429 14.48 -19.15 -1.15
N PHE A 430 13.88 -18.76 -2.27
CA PHE A 430 14.15 -17.46 -2.88
C PHE A 430 13.56 -16.36 -1.99
N VAL A 431 14.39 -15.38 -1.61
CA VAL A 431 13.95 -14.27 -0.74
C VAL A 431 13.64 -13.05 -1.61
N HIS A 432 14.66 -12.45 -2.21
CA HIS A 432 14.53 -11.35 -3.15
C HIS A 432 15.79 -11.23 -4.01
N ARG A 433 15.70 -10.42 -5.07
CA ARG A 433 16.88 -9.96 -5.81
C ARG A 433 17.35 -8.63 -5.21
N ARG A 434 18.66 -8.46 -5.04
CA ARG A 434 19.27 -7.26 -4.48
C ARG A 434 18.95 -6.04 -5.36
N ASN A 435 18.77 -4.88 -4.71
CA ASN A 435 18.50 -3.59 -5.34
C ASN A 435 17.23 -3.55 -6.22
N VAL A 436 16.22 -4.39 -5.97
CA VAL A 436 14.94 -4.30 -6.69
C VAL A 436 13.88 -3.70 -5.77
N VAL A 437 13.30 -2.57 -6.19
CA VAL A 437 12.24 -1.84 -5.46
C VAL A 437 10.86 -2.15 -6.04
N LEU A 438 10.72 -2.13 -7.38
CA LEU A 438 9.45 -2.38 -8.07
C LEU A 438 9.61 -3.45 -9.15
N SER A 439 8.57 -4.28 -9.30
CA SER A 439 8.48 -5.31 -10.34
C SER A 439 7.02 -5.78 -10.54
N ILE A 440 6.51 -5.65 -11.77
CA ILE A 440 5.19 -6.18 -12.17
C ILE A 440 5.33 -7.52 -12.89
N ASP A 441 6.25 -7.62 -13.84
CA ASP A 441 6.51 -8.84 -14.62
C ASP A 441 8.01 -9.19 -14.57
N THR A 442 8.71 -8.96 -15.67
CA THR A 442 10.16 -9.20 -15.76
C THR A 442 10.98 -7.94 -15.47
N ASP A 443 10.34 -6.78 -15.46
CA ASP A 443 10.91 -5.48 -15.07
C ASP A 443 11.43 -5.53 -13.62
N LYS A 444 12.60 -4.93 -13.41
CA LYS A 444 13.28 -4.88 -12.10
C LYS A 444 13.83 -3.48 -11.90
N THR A 445 13.00 -2.57 -11.41
CA THR A 445 13.40 -1.19 -11.15
C THR A 445 14.10 -1.08 -9.81
N ASN A 446 15.32 -0.54 -9.83
CA ASN A 446 16.10 -0.24 -8.63
C ASN A 446 15.81 1.18 -8.10
N GLU A 447 16.28 1.48 -6.90
CA GLU A 447 16.07 2.78 -6.25
C GLU A 447 16.74 3.94 -7.01
N GLU A 448 17.93 3.70 -7.56
CA GLU A 448 18.69 4.73 -8.29
C GLU A 448 17.97 5.15 -9.57
N ASP A 449 17.45 4.19 -10.34
CA ASP A 449 16.69 4.42 -11.56
C ASP A 449 15.37 5.13 -11.26
N LEU A 450 14.68 4.74 -10.17
CA LEU A 450 13.47 5.42 -9.72
C LEU A 450 13.76 6.86 -9.29
N LEU A 451 14.82 7.09 -8.51
CA LEU A 451 15.26 8.41 -8.08
C LEU A 451 15.65 9.29 -9.26
N LYS A 452 16.37 8.76 -10.25
CA LYS A 452 16.70 9.47 -11.50
C LYS A 452 15.44 9.85 -12.27
N ALA A 453 14.47 8.93 -12.41
CA ALA A 453 13.22 9.17 -13.10
C ALA A 453 12.40 10.28 -12.43
N ILE A 454 12.28 10.24 -11.11
CA ILE A 454 11.56 11.26 -10.32
C ILE A 454 12.28 12.60 -10.34
N THR A 455 13.62 12.59 -10.26
CA THR A 455 14.44 13.80 -10.37
C THR A 455 14.29 14.49 -11.72
N ARG A 456 14.04 13.73 -12.80
CA ARG A 456 13.78 14.31 -14.11
C ARG A 456 12.36 14.84 -14.23
N ALA A 457 11.38 14.10 -13.73
CA ALA A 457 9.98 14.51 -13.81
C ALA A 457 9.65 15.71 -12.90
N LYS A 458 10.29 15.85 -11.71
CA LYS A 458 10.08 17.02 -10.85
C LYS A 458 10.51 18.35 -11.48
N LEU A 459 11.42 18.34 -12.47
CA LEU A 459 11.85 19.55 -13.20
C LEU A 459 10.70 20.19 -13.98
N LEU A 460 9.67 19.42 -14.35
CA LEU A 460 8.46 19.95 -14.98
C LEU A 460 7.59 20.77 -14.01
N LEU A 461 7.74 20.51 -12.71
CA LEU A 461 6.93 21.13 -11.65
C LEU A 461 7.58 22.38 -11.04
N GLU A 462 8.91 22.50 -11.13
CA GLU A 462 9.65 23.65 -10.58
C GLU A 462 9.24 25.01 -11.18
N PRO A 463 9.02 25.15 -12.51
CA PRO A 463 8.55 26.41 -13.12
C PRO A 463 7.16 26.83 -12.65
N LEU A 464 6.34 25.85 -12.24
CA LEU A 464 4.98 26.06 -11.75
C LEU A 464 4.94 26.42 -10.25
N GLY A 465 6.10 26.52 -9.59
CA GLY A 465 6.22 26.89 -8.18
C GLY A 465 5.91 25.74 -7.20
N TYR A 466 5.83 24.50 -7.70
CA TYR A 466 5.65 23.30 -6.88
C TYR A 466 7.01 22.66 -6.57
N LEU A 467 7.21 22.29 -5.31
CA LEU A 467 8.39 21.57 -4.83
C LEU A 467 7.93 20.19 -4.36
N LEU A 468 8.46 19.13 -4.98
CA LEU A 468 8.29 17.76 -4.48
C LEU A 468 9.04 17.62 -3.15
N THR A 469 8.33 17.34 -2.06
CA THR A 469 8.90 17.18 -0.71
C THR A 469 9.32 15.75 -0.45
N GLU A 470 8.40 14.81 -0.68
CA GLU A 470 8.63 13.39 -0.49
C GLU A 470 7.94 12.59 -1.60
N TYR A 471 8.44 11.37 -1.81
CA TYR A 471 7.78 10.40 -2.64
C TYR A 471 7.93 8.99 -2.05
N THR A 472 6.99 8.12 -2.40
CA THR A 472 7.13 6.67 -2.23
C THR A 472 6.44 5.95 -3.38
N SER A 473 6.61 4.63 -3.48
CA SER A 473 6.13 3.84 -4.60
C SER A 473 5.67 2.46 -4.18
N TYR A 474 4.69 1.91 -4.90
CA TYR A 474 4.35 0.48 -4.80
C TYR A 474 3.91 -0.09 -6.15
N ALA A 475 3.96 -1.41 -6.27
CA ALA A 475 3.47 -2.15 -7.43
C ALA A 475 1.99 -2.50 -7.24
N ASP A 476 1.11 -1.86 -8.00
CA ASP A 476 -0.33 -2.13 -7.95
C ASP A 476 -0.68 -3.31 -8.85
N THR A 477 -1.29 -4.32 -8.24
CA THR A 477 -1.73 -5.57 -8.89
C THR A 477 -3.24 -5.76 -8.84
N SER A 478 -3.99 -4.74 -8.40
CA SER A 478 -5.45 -4.73 -8.42
C SER A 478 -6.02 -4.69 -9.85
N SER A 479 -5.28 -4.10 -10.79
CA SER A 479 -5.57 -4.15 -12.22
C SER A 479 -4.73 -5.22 -12.93
N ILE A 480 -5.27 -5.81 -13.99
CA ILE A 480 -4.49 -6.63 -14.93
C ILE A 480 -4.45 -5.92 -16.28
N PRO A 481 -3.25 -5.57 -16.81
CA PRO A 481 -1.95 -5.74 -16.16
C PRO A 481 -1.77 -4.79 -14.98
N GLY A 482 -0.89 -5.18 -14.05
CA GLY A 482 -0.48 -4.32 -12.94
C GLY A 482 0.34 -3.13 -13.42
N HIS A 483 0.49 -2.11 -12.59
CA HIS A 483 1.20 -0.87 -12.91
C HIS A 483 1.93 -0.30 -11.69
N TYR A 484 2.90 0.58 -11.93
CA TYR A 484 3.58 1.30 -10.85
C TYR A 484 2.70 2.45 -10.36
N VAL A 485 2.65 2.64 -9.04
CA VAL A 485 1.98 3.78 -8.43
C VAL A 485 2.97 4.56 -7.60
N LEU A 486 3.03 5.87 -7.86
CA LEU A 486 3.90 6.81 -7.17
C LEU A 486 3.05 7.75 -6.33
N PHE A 487 3.40 7.89 -5.06
CA PHE A 487 2.79 8.87 -4.18
C PHE A 487 3.73 10.06 -4.07
N TRP A 488 3.28 11.23 -4.49
CA TRP A 488 4.08 12.47 -4.47
C TRP A 488 3.45 13.48 -3.52
N GLU A 489 4.25 14.05 -2.63
CA GLU A 489 3.87 15.16 -1.76
C GLU A 489 4.49 16.46 -2.26
N PHE A 490 3.68 17.52 -2.35
CA PHE A 490 4.13 18.82 -2.88
C PHE A 490 3.99 19.95 -1.86
N LYS A 491 4.90 20.92 -1.96
CA LYS A 491 4.84 22.21 -1.29
C LYS A 491 4.83 23.34 -2.32
N THR A 492 3.91 24.29 -2.19
CA THR A 492 3.88 25.50 -3.03
C THR A 492 4.80 26.58 -2.45
N LYS A 493 5.48 27.33 -3.33
CA LYS A 493 6.32 28.47 -2.93
C LYS A 493 5.52 29.75 -2.53
N GLY A 494 4.19 29.70 -2.44
CA GLY A 494 3.33 30.86 -2.11
C GLY A 494 2.03 30.52 -1.35
N SER A 495 1.44 31.51 -0.69
CA SER A 495 0.26 31.43 0.20
C SER A 495 -1.10 31.51 -0.49
N SER A 496 -1.17 31.36 -1.82
CA SER A 496 -2.43 31.30 -2.54
C SER A 496 -2.99 29.88 -2.54
N ASP A 497 -4.32 29.77 -2.52
CA ASP A 497 -5.08 28.52 -2.56
C ASP A 497 -4.50 27.51 -3.56
N LEU A 498 -4.52 26.22 -3.16
CA LEU A 498 -4.20 25.09 -4.03
C LEU A 498 -5.14 25.13 -5.25
N SER A 499 -4.72 25.77 -6.34
CA SER A 499 -5.22 25.37 -7.64
C SER A 499 -4.82 23.90 -7.80
N LYS A 500 -5.80 23.04 -8.11
CA LYS A 500 -5.51 21.66 -8.50
C LYS A 500 -4.42 21.74 -9.58
N LEU A 501 -3.33 21.01 -9.36
CA LEU A 501 -2.30 20.85 -10.37
C LEU A 501 -2.96 20.34 -11.65
N ASP A 502 -2.66 20.96 -12.78
CA ASP A 502 -3.28 20.60 -14.05
C ASP A 502 -3.01 19.11 -14.33
N GLN A 503 -4.06 18.39 -14.71
CA GLN A 503 -4.00 16.95 -14.93
C GLN A 503 -3.01 16.62 -16.05
N THR A 504 -2.94 17.48 -17.08
CA THR A 504 -2.02 17.33 -18.22
C THR A 504 -0.55 17.33 -17.79
N VAL A 505 -0.18 18.21 -16.86
CA VAL A 505 1.20 18.31 -16.33
C VAL A 505 1.54 17.06 -15.53
N MET A 506 0.59 16.51 -14.78
CA MET A 506 0.80 15.27 -14.04
C MET A 506 0.95 14.08 -14.97
N GLU A 507 0.16 13.99 -16.04
CA GLU A 507 0.32 12.98 -17.09
C GLU A 507 1.69 13.08 -17.78
N GLU A 508 2.18 14.30 -18.03
CA GLU A 508 3.53 14.53 -18.57
C GLU A 508 4.63 14.13 -17.59
N CYS A 509 4.42 14.35 -16.28
CA CYS A 509 5.32 13.85 -15.24
C CYS A 509 5.36 12.31 -15.23
N CYS A 510 4.21 11.65 -15.34
CA CYS A 510 4.12 10.18 -15.43
C CYS A 510 4.88 9.67 -16.66
N SER A 511 4.61 10.25 -17.84
CA SER A 511 5.30 9.90 -19.09
C SER A 511 6.81 10.12 -18.99
N THR A 512 7.25 11.20 -18.33
CA THR A 512 8.67 11.48 -18.11
C THR A 512 9.32 10.46 -17.20
N VAL A 513 8.63 10.02 -16.13
CA VAL A 513 9.11 8.91 -15.29
C VAL A 513 9.28 7.66 -16.15
N GLU A 514 8.24 7.24 -16.88
CA GLU A 514 8.27 6.03 -17.70
C GLU A 514 9.38 6.04 -18.76
N ALA A 515 9.64 7.21 -19.37
CA ALA A 515 10.71 7.39 -20.35
C ALA A 515 12.12 7.22 -19.75
N CYS A 516 12.28 7.54 -18.46
CA CYS A 516 13.54 7.43 -17.72
C CYS A 516 13.78 6.05 -17.11
N LEU A 517 12.73 5.24 -16.95
CA LEU A 517 12.87 3.86 -16.51
C LEU A 517 13.61 3.00 -17.54
N ASP A 518 14.11 1.86 -17.08
CA ASP A 518 14.98 1.00 -17.86
C ASP A 518 14.32 0.46 -19.15
N SER A 519 15.14 -0.12 -20.02
CA SER A 519 14.68 -0.69 -21.28
C SER A 519 13.72 -1.88 -21.11
N VAL A 520 13.78 -2.62 -19.99
CA VAL A 520 12.92 -3.77 -19.73
C VAL A 520 11.51 -3.30 -19.37
N TYR A 521 11.38 -2.29 -18.49
CA TYR A 521 10.11 -1.63 -18.19
C TYR A 521 9.44 -1.07 -19.45
N ARG A 522 10.17 -0.26 -20.22
CA ARG A 522 9.66 0.34 -21.46
C ARG A 522 9.27 -0.70 -22.50
N ARG A 523 10.00 -1.83 -22.55
CA ARG A 523 9.65 -2.98 -23.38
C ARG A 523 8.34 -3.61 -22.91
N CYS A 524 8.20 -3.94 -21.62
CA CYS A 524 6.95 -4.47 -21.06
C CYS A 524 5.75 -3.57 -21.38
N ARG A 525 5.91 -2.24 -21.26
CA ARG A 525 4.85 -1.26 -21.55
C ARG A 525 4.39 -1.26 -23.01
N ARG A 526 5.32 -1.36 -23.98
CA ARG A 526 5.02 -1.41 -25.42
C ARG A 526 4.37 -2.73 -25.87
N PHE A 527 4.67 -3.83 -25.19
CA PHE A 527 4.14 -5.16 -25.53
C PHE A 527 2.72 -5.42 -25.01
N ILE A 528 2.17 -4.52 -24.20
CA ILE A 528 0.76 -4.53 -23.83
C ILE A 528 0.02 -3.71 -24.89
N SER A 529 -0.68 -4.40 -25.79
CA SER A 529 -1.33 -3.82 -26.98
C SER A 529 -2.64 -3.06 -26.71
N GLU A 530 -2.92 -2.75 -25.44
CA GLU A 530 -4.06 -1.91 -25.03
C GLU A 530 -3.58 -0.80 -24.09
N PRO A 531 -4.28 0.34 -24.03
CA PRO A 531 -3.90 1.46 -23.18
C PRO A 531 -4.05 1.05 -21.70
N VAL A 532 -2.98 0.48 -21.13
CA VAL A 532 -2.87 0.31 -19.68
C VAL A 532 -3.05 1.69 -19.06
N GLN A 533 -3.71 1.75 -17.92
CA GLN A 533 -3.71 2.94 -17.10
C GLN A 533 -2.26 3.36 -16.84
N ASP A 534 -1.95 4.61 -17.19
CA ASP A 534 -0.61 5.18 -17.02
C ASP A 534 -0.14 5.03 -15.58
N THR A 535 1.18 5.00 -15.36
CA THR A 535 1.76 5.15 -14.02
C THR A 535 1.00 6.24 -13.28
N LYS A 536 0.30 5.91 -12.19
CA LYS A 536 -0.56 6.88 -11.50
C LYS A 536 0.25 7.60 -10.46
N VAL A 537 0.29 8.93 -10.56
CA VAL A 537 0.79 9.76 -9.47
C VAL A 537 -0.40 10.24 -8.65
N HIS A 538 -0.53 9.72 -7.43
CA HIS A 538 -1.53 10.23 -6.50
C HIS A 538 -0.94 11.39 -5.70
N GLN A 539 -1.57 12.56 -5.79
CA GLN A 539 -1.30 13.68 -4.91
C GLN A 539 -1.78 13.32 -3.50
N VAL A 540 -0.84 13.10 -2.58
CA VAL A 540 -1.17 13.02 -1.16
C VAL A 540 -1.17 14.45 -0.63
N LEU A 541 -2.35 15.00 -0.38
CA LEU A 541 -2.50 16.27 0.34
C LEU A 541 -2.01 16.08 1.79
N GLY A 542 -0.70 16.23 2.00
CA GLY A 542 -0.02 16.17 3.31
C GLY A 542 -0.58 17.15 4.34
N ARG A 543 -1.34 18.17 3.91
CA ARG A 543 -2.03 19.11 4.82
C ARG A 543 -3.06 18.46 5.75
N ASN A 544 -3.72 17.37 5.36
CA ASN A 544 -4.74 16.76 6.22
C ASN A 544 -4.17 15.92 7.37
N TRP A 545 -2.87 15.60 7.35
CA TRP A 545 -2.26 14.61 8.25
C TRP A 545 -1.62 15.28 9.47
N ASN A 546 -0.90 16.39 9.27
CA ASN A 546 -0.24 17.15 10.35
C ASN A 546 -1.20 18.03 11.16
N LEU A 547 -2.14 18.74 10.50
CA LEU A 547 -3.14 19.58 11.18
C LEU A 547 -4.05 18.81 12.15
N ARG A 548 -4.26 17.50 11.95
CA ARG A 548 -5.14 16.66 12.78
C ARG A 548 -4.48 16.21 14.08
N ARG A 549 -3.18 15.89 14.04
CA ARG A 549 -2.37 15.61 15.25
C ARG A 549 -2.19 16.87 16.10
N GLU A 550 -1.97 18.00 15.45
CA GLU A 550 -1.87 19.30 16.11
C GLU A 550 -3.18 19.67 16.82
N GLY A 551 -4.35 19.38 16.24
CA GLY A 551 -5.64 19.66 16.89
C GLY A 551 -5.89 18.87 18.18
N VAL A 552 -5.53 17.57 18.22
CA VAL A 552 -5.61 16.76 19.44
C VAL A 552 -4.55 17.18 20.47
N ALA A 553 -3.34 17.51 20.01
CA ALA A 553 -2.27 18.00 20.88
C ALA A 553 -2.64 19.34 21.52
N LEU A 554 -3.25 20.26 20.76
CA LEU A 554 -3.73 21.56 21.25
C LEU A 554 -4.80 21.41 22.33
N ALA A 555 -5.59 20.32 22.29
CA ALA A 555 -6.57 19.97 23.32
C ALA A 555 -5.95 19.35 24.57
N LEU A 556 -5.05 18.37 24.40
CA LEU A 556 -4.51 17.57 25.50
C LEU A 556 -3.32 18.21 26.21
N ALA A 557 -2.52 19.06 25.54
CA ALA A 557 -1.34 19.67 26.16
C ALA A 557 -1.67 20.63 27.33
N PRO A 558 -2.68 21.53 27.23
CA PRO A 558 -3.08 22.35 28.37
C PRO A 558 -3.71 21.51 29.49
N ALA A 559 -4.42 20.43 29.15
CA ALA A 559 -4.96 19.48 30.13
C ALA A 559 -3.84 18.79 30.92
N ALA A 560 -2.79 18.33 30.23
CA ALA A 560 -1.61 17.73 30.86
C ALA A 560 -0.89 18.73 31.78
N ALA A 561 -0.75 19.99 31.36
CA ALA A 561 -0.15 21.04 32.19
C ALA A 561 -0.94 21.29 33.48
N PHE A 562 -2.27 21.29 33.41
CA PHE A 562 -3.12 21.44 34.60
C PHE A 562 -3.05 20.21 35.52
N LEU A 563 -2.99 19.00 34.98
CA LEU A 563 -2.79 17.78 35.79
C LEU A 563 -1.43 17.77 36.50
N LEU A 564 -0.38 18.30 35.87
CA LEU A 564 0.94 18.46 36.48
C LEU A 564 0.90 19.46 37.64
N ASP A 565 0.20 20.58 37.47
CA ASP A 565 0.03 21.60 38.51
C ASP A 565 -0.74 21.04 39.73
N LEU A 566 -1.84 20.32 39.49
CA LEU A 566 -2.62 19.65 40.54
C LEU A 566 -1.84 18.51 41.24
N GLY A 567 -1.06 17.74 40.47
CA GLY A 567 -0.30 16.59 40.96
C GLY A 567 0.94 16.96 41.76
N GLY A 568 1.49 18.16 41.55
CA GLY A 568 2.65 18.68 42.25
C GLY A 568 3.95 17.91 41.97
N ALA A 569 4.94 18.11 42.84
CA ALA A 569 6.29 17.55 42.67
C ALA A 569 6.35 16.01 42.48
N PRO A 570 5.53 15.18 43.17
CA PRO A 570 5.57 13.72 42.99
C PRO A 570 5.20 13.28 41.58
N VAL A 571 4.14 13.85 41.00
CA VAL A 571 3.65 13.50 39.66
C VAL A 571 4.64 13.98 38.59
N LEU A 572 5.17 15.20 38.74
CA LEU A 572 6.19 15.74 37.84
C LEU A 572 7.47 14.88 37.83
N SER A 573 7.93 14.43 39.00
CA SER A 573 9.14 13.60 39.11
C SER A 573 8.96 12.24 38.43
N VAL A 574 7.80 11.59 38.62
CA VAL A 574 7.49 10.29 38.02
C VAL A 574 7.43 10.38 36.49
N LEU A 575 6.76 11.40 35.95
CA LEU A 575 6.66 11.61 34.51
C LEU A 575 8.00 12.00 33.87
N ALA A 576 8.80 12.85 34.53
CA ALA A 576 10.13 13.22 34.04
C ALA A 576 11.07 12.00 34.00
N ALA A 577 11.07 11.17 35.04
CA ALA A 577 11.86 9.94 35.08
C ALA A 577 11.37 8.93 34.02
N GLY A 578 10.06 8.79 33.84
CA GLY A 578 9.45 7.93 32.84
C GLY A 578 9.76 8.35 31.40
N LEU A 579 9.71 9.65 31.11
CA LEU A 579 10.09 10.20 29.80
C LEU A 579 11.59 10.06 29.52
N LEU A 580 12.45 10.26 30.54
CA LEU A 580 13.87 10.03 30.41
C LEU A 580 14.18 8.55 30.12
N LEU A 581 13.50 7.63 30.81
CA LEU A 581 13.62 6.19 30.57
C LEU A 581 13.12 5.81 29.18
N ALA A 582 11.96 6.33 28.75
CA ALA A 582 11.42 6.10 27.41
C ALA A 582 12.37 6.63 26.33
N TYR A 583 12.95 7.82 26.52
CA TYR A 583 13.94 8.40 25.60
C TYR A 583 15.23 7.56 25.54
N LEU A 584 15.73 7.07 26.68
CA LEU A 584 16.88 6.18 26.71
C LEU A 584 16.59 4.86 25.98
N LEU A 585 15.42 4.26 26.21
CA LEU A 585 15.00 3.02 25.54
C LEU A 585 14.78 3.22 24.04
N ASP A 586 14.22 4.37 23.63
CA ASP A 586 14.03 4.73 22.23
C ASP A 586 15.38 5.00 21.53
N SER A 587 16.31 5.67 22.22
CA SER A 587 17.70 5.87 21.76
C SER A 587 18.45 4.55 21.61
N LEU A 588 18.17 3.56 22.46
CA LEU A 588 18.66 2.17 22.35
C LEU A 588 17.87 1.33 21.33
N ARG A 589 16.97 1.95 20.55
CA ARG A 589 16.11 1.32 19.53
C ARG A 589 15.16 0.22 20.04
N LEU A 590 14.93 0.13 21.36
CA LEU A 590 13.97 -0.80 21.97
C LEU A 590 12.55 -0.20 21.98
N LYS A 591 11.95 -0.07 20.79
CA LYS A 591 10.66 0.63 20.58
C LYS A 591 9.51 0.09 21.42
N SER A 592 9.42 -1.23 21.60
CA SER A 592 8.40 -1.87 22.43
C SER A 592 8.58 -1.53 23.91
N ALA A 593 9.84 -1.52 24.38
CA ALA A 593 10.17 -1.16 25.76
C ALA A 593 9.90 0.33 26.03
N ALA A 594 10.23 1.21 25.08
CA ALA A 594 9.91 2.64 25.16
C ALA A 594 8.39 2.88 25.24
N PHE A 595 7.61 2.15 24.45
CA PHE A 595 6.14 2.17 24.52
C PHE A 595 5.61 1.78 25.90
N PHE A 596 6.07 0.66 26.46
CA PHE A 596 5.65 0.23 27.80
C PHE A 596 6.14 1.17 28.90
N ALA A 597 7.31 1.79 28.75
CA ALA A 597 7.83 2.79 29.69
C ALA A 597 6.93 4.02 29.76
N VAL A 598 6.42 4.52 28.63
CA VAL A 598 5.45 5.63 28.60
C VAL A 598 4.18 5.25 29.36
N TRP A 599 3.58 4.09 29.07
CA TRP A 599 2.36 3.66 29.76
C TRP A 599 2.57 3.40 31.26
N PHE A 600 3.68 2.77 31.65
CA PHE A 600 4.00 2.55 33.05
C PHE A 600 4.19 3.87 33.80
N SER A 601 4.81 4.87 33.16
CA SER A 601 4.97 6.20 33.75
C SER A 601 3.63 6.92 33.96
N LEU A 602 2.67 6.78 33.04
CA LEU A 602 1.32 7.35 33.17
C LEU A 602 0.53 6.66 34.29
N VAL A 603 0.62 5.33 34.41
CA VAL A 603 -0.01 4.58 35.52
C VAL A 603 0.62 4.95 36.86
N ALA A 604 1.95 5.04 36.93
CA ALA A 604 2.66 5.47 38.13
C ALA A 604 2.32 6.92 38.50
N ALA A 605 2.16 7.80 37.52
CA ALA A 605 1.71 9.17 37.74
C ALA A 605 0.30 9.23 38.32
N GLN A 606 -0.63 8.39 37.86
CA GLN A 606 -1.98 8.30 38.41
C GLN A 606 -1.98 7.79 39.87
N LEU A 607 -1.12 6.82 40.20
CA LEU A 607 -0.93 6.37 41.57
C LEU A 607 -0.34 7.47 42.46
N ALA A 608 0.68 8.19 41.97
CA ALA A 608 1.27 9.32 42.69
C ALA A 608 0.25 10.44 42.92
N PHE A 609 -0.64 10.68 41.95
CA PHE A 609 -1.74 11.64 42.06
C PHE A 609 -2.73 11.25 43.17
N PHE A 610 -3.06 9.96 43.30
CA PHE A 610 -3.95 9.45 44.36
C PHE A 610 -3.41 9.71 45.77
N PHE A 611 -2.09 9.59 45.96
CA PHE A 611 -1.44 9.83 47.25
C PHE A 611 -1.01 11.29 47.48
N SER A 612 -1.34 12.21 46.56
CA SER A 612 -1.00 13.63 46.71
C SER A 612 -1.86 14.30 47.78
N ALA A 613 -1.19 15.05 48.66
CA ALA A 613 -1.82 15.74 49.78
C ALA A 613 -2.78 16.87 49.34
N SER A 614 -2.57 17.43 48.14
CA SER A 614 -3.36 18.55 47.60
C SER A 614 -4.80 18.17 47.26
N LEU A 615 -5.07 16.90 46.94
CA LEU A 615 -6.43 16.44 46.61
C LEU A 615 -7.27 16.19 47.87
N HIS A 616 -6.64 15.69 48.92
CA HIS A 616 -7.29 15.39 50.20
C HIS A 616 -7.66 16.66 50.98
N SER A 617 -6.95 17.76 50.77
CA SER A 617 -7.25 19.06 51.41
C SER A 617 -8.32 19.87 50.66
N ALA A 618 -8.51 19.63 49.36
CA ALA A 618 -9.39 20.44 48.50
C ALA A 618 -10.86 19.98 48.45
N ILE A 619 -11.17 18.72 48.82
CA ILE A 619 -12.49 18.13 48.60
C ILE A 619 -13.05 17.51 49.88
N SER A 620 -14.15 18.07 50.39
CA SER A 620 -14.78 17.66 51.66
C SER A 620 -15.76 16.47 51.53
N SER A 621 -15.97 15.93 50.32
CA SER A 621 -16.93 14.85 50.07
C SER A 621 -16.35 13.70 49.24
N LEU A 622 -16.48 12.48 49.76
CA LEU A 622 -16.03 11.24 49.12
C LEU A 622 -16.49 11.06 47.65
N PRO A 623 -17.77 11.30 47.27
CA PRO A 623 -18.21 11.11 45.88
C PRO A 623 -17.59 12.12 44.90
N LEU A 624 -17.32 13.35 45.35
CA LEU A 624 -16.72 14.37 44.52
C LEU A 624 -15.22 14.09 44.29
N THR A 625 -14.53 13.56 45.31
CA THR A 625 -13.14 13.09 45.18
C THR A 625 -13.05 11.92 44.21
N ALA A 626 -13.97 10.96 44.29
CA ALA A 626 -14.02 9.82 43.37
C ALA A 626 -14.25 10.27 41.91
N LEU A 627 -15.16 11.23 41.68
CA LEU A 627 -15.43 11.77 40.35
C LEU A 627 -14.23 12.56 39.79
N ALA A 628 -13.56 13.37 40.63
CA ALA A 628 -12.36 14.10 40.24
C ALA A 628 -11.21 13.15 39.86
N LEU A 629 -10.99 12.10 40.66
CA LEU A 629 -9.99 11.06 40.36
C LEU A 629 -10.31 10.33 39.06
N PHE A 630 -11.59 10.03 38.80
CA PHE A 630 -12.02 9.40 37.56
C PHE A 630 -11.74 10.29 36.35
N LEU A 631 -12.05 11.59 36.42
CA LEU A 631 -11.76 12.55 35.35
C LEU A 631 -10.26 12.69 35.07
N CYS A 632 -9.43 12.72 36.12
CA CYS A 632 -7.96 12.72 36.00
C CYS A 632 -7.43 11.41 35.39
N ALA A 633 -8.00 10.26 35.78
CA ALA A 633 -7.62 8.96 35.21
C ALA A 633 -7.98 8.87 33.72
N GLU A 634 -9.19 9.30 33.36
CA GLU A 634 -9.67 9.32 31.98
C GLU A 634 -8.79 10.22 31.10
N THR A 635 -8.47 11.43 31.56
CA THR A 635 -7.61 12.36 30.81
C THR A 635 -6.17 11.84 30.64
N THR A 636 -5.61 11.23 31.68
CA THR A 636 -4.28 10.57 31.63
C THR A 636 -4.27 9.40 30.65
N PHE A 637 -5.35 8.61 30.63
CA PHE A 637 -5.53 7.53 29.67
C PHE A 637 -5.62 8.04 28.22
N LEU A 638 -6.35 9.13 27.96
CA LEU A 638 -6.42 9.75 26.63
C LEU A 638 -5.06 10.28 26.17
N ILE A 639 -4.25 10.83 27.07
CA ILE A 639 -2.85 11.22 26.78
C ILE A 639 -2.02 9.99 26.39
N GLY A 640 -2.20 8.86 27.08
CA GLY A 640 -1.55 7.58 26.74
C GLY A 640 -1.97 7.04 25.37
N VAL A 641 -3.26 7.13 25.04
CA VAL A 641 -3.78 6.75 23.71
C VAL A 641 -3.18 7.65 22.62
N TRP A 642 -3.13 8.96 22.84
CA TRP A 642 -2.51 9.90 21.90
C TRP A 642 -1.00 9.66 21.74
N ALA A 643 -0.29 9.35 22.83
CA ALA A 643 1.13 8.98 22.80
C ALA A 643 1.36 7.68 22.03
N SER A 644 0.48 6.69 22.18
CA SER A 644 0.52 5.42 21.44
C SER A 644 0.43 5.64 19.93
N LEU A 645 -0.41 6.60 19.51
CA LEU A 645 -0.53 7.00 18.11
C LEU A 645 0.72 7.73 17.55
N GLN A 646 1.72 8.08 18.37
CA GLN A 646 2.99 8.65 17.87
C GLN A 646 3.98 7.56 17.45
N PHE A 647 3.85 6.33 17.95
CA PHE A 647 4.72 5.22 17.58
C PHE A 647 4.40 4.71 16.17
N ARG A 648 5.34 4.92 15.23
CA ARG A 648 5.18 4.55 13.80
C ARG A 648 4.98 3.05 13.58
N TRP A 649 5.61 2.20 14.39
CA TRP A 649 5.51 0.74 14.22
C TRP A 649 4.09 0.21 14.46
N ILE A 650 3.37 0.75 15.46
CA ILE A 650 1.96 0.41 15.73
C ILE A 650 1.07 0.78 14.53
N GLN A 651 1.37 1.88 13.85
CA GLN A 651 0.63 2.34 12.66
C GLN A 651 0.79 1.40 11.47
N ILE A 652 1.98 0.83 11.30
CA ILE A 652 2.32 -0.05 10.17
C ILE A 652 1.80 -1.46 10.41
N GLU A 653 2.02 -2.02 11.61
CA GLU A 653 1.68 -3.40 11.93
C GLU A 653 0.18 -3.61 12.14
N ASN A 654 -0.52 -2.64 12.74
CA ASN A 654 -1.90 -2.81 13.19
C ASN A 654 -2.79 -1.61 12.84
N PRO A 655 -3.07 -1.37 11.54
CA PRO A 655 -3.85 -0.21 11.09
C PRO A 655 -5.30 -0.20 11.62
N SER A 656 -5.88 -1.36 11.90
CA SER A 656 -7.23 -1.47 12.50
C SER A 656 -7.28 -0.96 13.95
N ILE A 657 -6.24 -1.24 14.75
CA ILE A 657 -6.12 -0.74 16.12
C ILE A 657 -5.97 0.77 16.12
N VAL A 658 -5.21 1.30 15.16
CA VAL A 658 -4.97 2.74 15.03
C VAL A 658 -6.26 3.50 14.72
N VAL A 659 -7.11 2.96 13.84
CA VAL A 659 -8.47 3.50 13.61
C VAL A 659 -9.30 3.48 14.89
N ALA A 660 -9.28 2.38 15.64
CA ALA A 660 -10.04 2.27 16.89
C ALA A 660 -9.57 3.27 17.95
N LEU A 661 -8.26 3.50 18.08
CA LEU A 661 -7.68 4.49 18.98
C LEU A 661 -8.00 5.93 18.53
N GLU A 662 -8.00 6.21 17.23
CA GLU A 662 -8.43 7.51 16.68
C GLU A 662 -9.91 7.77 17.02
N ARG A 663 -10.79 6.78 16.82
CA ARG A 663 -12.23 6.89 17.17
C ARG A 663 -12.44 7.14 18.66
N LEU A 664 -11.68 6.44 19.51
CA LEU A 664 -11.74 6.59 20.97
C LEU A 664 -11.38 8.01 21.41
N LEU A 665 -10.32 8.60 20.86
CA LEU A 665 -9.93 9.99 21.17
C LEU A 665 -11.03 10.98 20.78
N PHE A 666 -11.57 10.87 19.57
CA PHE A 666 -12.62 11.76 19.09
C PHE A 666 -13.93 11.60 19.87
N ALA A 667 -14.23 10.41 20.38
CA ALA A 667 -15.40 10.15 21.21
C ALA A 667 -15.27 10.74 22.63
N CYS A 668 -14.09 10.65 23.25
CA CYS A 668 -13.93 11.00 24.68
C CYS A 668 -13.43 12.44 24.93
N ILE A 669 -12.63 13.03 24.04
CA ILE A 669 -12.07 14.39 24.23
C ILE A 669 -13.17 15.46 24.46
N PRO A 670 -14.29 15.49 23.71
CA PRO A 670 -15.36 16.48 23.91
C PRO A 670 -16.08 16.39 25.25
N VAL A 671 -15.88 15.29 25.98
CA VAL A 671 -16.48 15.05 27.30
C VAL A 671 -15.49 15.44 28.39
N ALA A 672 -14.29 14.85 28.37
CA ALA A 672 -13.32 14.96 29.46
C ALA A 672 -12.60 16.32 29.52
N VAL A 673 -12.17 16.87 28.37
CA VAL A 673 -11.33 18.07 28.34
C VAL A 673 -12.08 19.34 28.75
N PRO A 674 -13.34 19.59 28.32
CA PRO A 674 -14.11 20.74 28.78
C PRO A 674 -14.33 20.77 30.29
N ALA A 675 -14.55 19.61 30.92
CA ALA A 675 -14.73 19.50 32.36
C ALA A 675 -13.45 19.89 33.11
N LEU A 676 -12.30 19.41 32.63
CA LEU A 676 -11.00 19.73 33.21
C LEU A 676 -10.64 21.22 33.04
N PHE A 677 -10.89 21.81 31.87
CA PHE A 677 -10.64 23.24 31.61
C PHE A 677 -11.54 24.12 32.48
N THR A 678 -12.79 23.71 32.70
CA THR A 678 -13.70 24.41 33.61
C THR A 678 -13.18 24.36 35.03
N TRP A 679 -12.71 23.19 35.50
CA TRP A 679 -12.10 23.07 36.82
C TRP A 679 -10.91 24.02 36.98
N ALA A 680 -10.04 24.10 35.97
CA ALA A 680 -8.91 25.04 35.96
C ALA A 680 -9.38 26.50 36.08
N VAL A 681 -10.34 26.94 35.27
CA VAL A 681 -10.86 28.32 35.31
C VAL A 681 -11.55 28.62 36.63
N VAL A 682 -12.33 27.68 37.16
CA VAL A 682 -13.00 27.80 38.45
C VAL A 682 -12.01 27.95 39.60
N SER A 683 -10.87 27.26 39.54
CA SER A 683 -9.83 27.39 40.57
C SER A 683 -9.23 28.81 40.60
N ALA A 684 -9.23 29.53 39.47
CA ALA A 684 -8.70 30.89 39.35
C ALA A 684 -9.76 31.99 39.60
N LEU A 685 -10.99 31.80 39.11
CA LEU A 685 -12.04 32.84 39.07
C LEU A 685 -13.22 32.59 40.03
N GLY A 686 -13.30 31.40 40.64
CA GLY A 686 -14.38 31.00 41.55
C GLY A 686 -15.58 30.32 40.87
N MET A 687 -16.53 29.88 41.70
CA MET A 687 -17.65 29.00 41.29
C MET A 687 -18.88 29.71 40.69
N ALA A 688 -18.98 31.04 40.81
CA ALA A 688 -20.22 31.78 40.55
C ALA A 688 -20.76 31.59 39.11
N ASP A 689 -19.87 31.59 38.13
CA ASP A 689 -20.18 31.49 36.69
C ASP A 689 -19.68 30.17 36.05
N ALA A 690 -19.36 29.16 36.88
CA ALA A 690 -18.76 27.90 36.45
C ALA A 690 -19.55 27.18 35.33
N ALA A 691 -20.88 27.23 35.37
CA ALA A 691 -21.74 26.62 34.36
C ALA A 691 -21.62 27.28 32.97
N TYR A 692 -21.33 28.59 32.91
CA TYR A 692 -21.15 29.30 31.64
C TYR A 692 -19.77 29.02 31.03
N TYR A 693 -18.72 28.90 31.85
CA TYR A 693 -17.41 28.47 31.37
C TYR A 693 -17.47 27.04 30.81
N PHE A 694 -18.17 26.14 31.51
CA PHE A 694 -18.36 24.77 31.03
C PHE A 694 -19.12 24.71 29.71
N MET A 695 -20.23 25.45 29.60
CA MET A 695 -20.98 25.60 28.35
C MET A 695 -20.10 26.10 27.19
N ALA A 696 -19.29 27.13 27.43
CA ALA A 696 -18.43 27.72 26.40
C ALA A 696 -17.35 26.72 25.91
N PHE A 697 -16.67 26.02 26.83
CA PHE A 697 -15.70 24.99 26.45
C PHE A 697 -16.39 23.82 25.73
N SER A 698 -17.55 23.34 26.21
CA SER A 698 -18.30 22.28 25.53
C SER A 698 -18.65 22.66 24.09
N CYS A 699 -19.05 23.90 23.81
CA CYS A 699 -19.30 24.37 22.43
C CYS A 699 -18.04 24.34 21.57
N VAL A 700 -16.90 24.81 22.08
CA VAL A 700 -15.62 24.84 21.35
C VAL A 700 -15.17 23.42 21.00
N PHE A 701 -15.16 22.51 21.97
CA PHE A 701 -14.71 21.13 21.74
C PHE A 701 -15.68 20.32 20.89
N TYR A 702 -16.99 20.56 21.00
CA TYR A 702 -17.99 19.98 20.11
C TYR A 702 -17.72 20.36 18.64
N TRP A 703 -17.40 21.63 18.38
CA TRP A 703 -17.07 22.08 17.03
C TRP A 703 -15.78 21.49 16.47
N LEU A 704 -14.78 21.33 17.32
CA LEU A 704 -13.48 20.80 16.90
C LEU A 704 -13.53 19.30 16.58
N PHE A 705 -14.31 18.51 17.34
CA PHE A 705 -14.23 17.05 17.33
C PHE A 705 -15.53 16.32 16.98
N SER A 706 -16.71 16.90 17.24
CA SER A 706 -18.01 16.20 17.07
C SER A 706 -18.65 16.36 15.68
N LEU A 707 -18.06 17.15 14.79
CA LEU A 707 -18.53 17.30 13.40
C LEU A 707 -18.13 16.08 12.53
N PRO A 708 -18.97 15.65 11.56
CA PRO A 708 -18.69 14.48 10.73
C PRO A 708 -17.41 14.68 9.91
N ARG A 709 -16.44 13.77 10.10
CA ARG A 709 -15.14 13.80 9.41
C ARG A 709 -14.71 12.38 9.02
N PRO A 710 -14.08 12.19 7.86
CA PRO A 710 -13.57 10.88 7.45
C PRO A 710 -12.33 10.49 8.27
N SER A 711 -12.22 9.20 8.63
CA SER A 711 -11.04 8.69 9.34
C SER A 711 -9.77 8.87 8.54
N SER A 712 -8.67 9.14 9.24
CA SER A 712 -7.36 9.37 8.64
C SER A 712 -6.72 8.08 8.11
N PHE A 713 -7.23 6.92 8.54
CA PHE A 713 -6.77 5.59 8.13
C PHE A 713 -7.89 4.89 7.37
N ARG A 714 -7.79 4.84 6.03
CA ARG A 714 -8.70 4.03 5.21
C ARG A 714 -8.25 2.58 5.27
N SER A 715 -9.05 1.72 5.91
CA SER A 715 -8.90 0.27 5.74
C SER A 715 -9.37 -0.10 4.33
N GLY A 716 -8.47 -0.64 3.50
CA GLY A 716 -8.74 -1.00 2.10
C GLY A 716 -9.71 -2.17 1.88
N LYS A 717 -10.64 -2.43 2.80
CA LYS A 717 -11.59 -3.56 2.74
C LYS A 717 -13.08 -3.18 2.73
N GLN A 718 -13.43 -1.90 2.76
CA GLN A 718 -14.85 -1.48 2.75
C GLN A 718 -15.20 -0.68 1.49
N ASP A 719 -15.27 -1.35 0.34
CA ASP A 719 -15.79 -0.76 -0.90
C ASP A 719 -17.18 -1.28 -1.31
N THR A 720 -17.89 -2.05 -0.47
CA THR A 720 -19.19 -2.62 -0.89
C THR A 720 -20.36 -2.55 0.09
N ALA A 721 -20.26 -1.85 1.24
CA ALA A 721 -21.44 -1.65 2.10
C ALA A 721 -21.52 -0.24 2.68
N ALA A 722 -22.51 0.52 2.19
CA ALA A 722 -23.05 1.79 2.69
C ALA A 722 -22.02 2.89 3.04
N ALA A 723 -22.12 4.03 2.34
CA ALA A 723 -21.35 5.27 2.53
C ALA A 723 -21.41 5.93 3.95
N GLY A 724 -21.94 5.25 4.97
CA GLY A 724 -21.98 5.69 6.37
C GLY A 724 -20.78 5.29 7.24
N ASP A 725 -20.03 4.23 6.88
CA ASP A 725 -18.98 3.67 7.77
C ASP A 725 -17.61 4.36 7.68
N SER A 726 -17.46 5.32 6.76
CA SER A 726 -16.20 6.03 6.51
C SER A 726 -15.91 7.18 7.48
N GLN A 727 -16.83 7.50 8.39
CA GLN A 727 -16.69 8.59 9.35
C GLN A 727 -16.00 8.13 10.65
N VAL A 728 -15.27 9.05 11.30
CA VAL A 728 -14.61 8.79 12.60
C VAL A 728 -15.65 8.55 13.69
N LEU A 729 -16.70 9.38 13.73
CA LEU A 729 -17.80 9.24 14.68
C LEU A 729 -18.99 8.59 13.99
N GLY A 730 -19.61 7.63 14.66
CA GLY A 730 -20.88 7.05 14.23
C GLY A 730 -22.08 7.91 14.64
N PRO A 731 -23.29 7.47 14.26
CA PRO A 731 -24.54 8.14 14.64
C PRO A 731 -24.77 8.16 16.16
N LEU A 732 -24.35 7.11 16.87
CA LEU A 732 -24.55 6.98 18.32
C LEU A 732 -23.68 7.98 19.09
N GLU A 733 -22.39 8.06 18.76
CA GLU A 733 -21.44 8.96 19.41
C GLU A 733 -21.82 10.42 19.16
N SER A 734 -22.24 10.74 17.93
CA SER A 734 -22.72 12.09 17.57
C SER A 734 -23.99 12.48 18.34
N CYS A 735 -24.88 11.53 18.60
CA CYS A 735 -26.06 11.72 19.45
C CYS A 735 -25.68 11.97 20.92
N LEU A 736 -24.74 11.18 21.46
CA LEU A 736 -24.26 11.35 22.83
C LEU A 736 -23.57 12.70 23.04
N HIS A 737 -22.73 13.14 22.09
CA HIS A 737 -22.10 14.47 22.14
C HIS A 737 -23.14 15.60 22.10
N THR A 738 -24.19 15.44 21.30
CA THR A 738 -25.30 16.39 21.22
C THR A 738 -26.02 16.48 22.57
N LEU A 739 -26.37 15.36 23.18
CA LEU A 739 -27.03 15.33 24.48
C LEU A 739 -26.13 15.91 25.57
N TYR A 740 -24.83 15.61 25.52
CA TYR A 740 -23.84 16.13 26.46
C TYR A 740 -23.77 17.67 26.40
N LEU A 741 -23.67 18.23 25.19
CA LEU A 741 -23.62 19.66 24.95
C LEU A 741 -24.85 20.41 25.49
N LEU A 742 -26.05 19.83 25.32
CA LEU A 742 -27.31 20.48 25.68
C LEU A 742 -27.65 20.37 27.18
N PHE A 743 -27.41 19.21 27.79
CA PHE A 743 -27.96 18.91 29.13
C PHE A 743 -26.94 18.99 30.25
N VAL A 744 -25.65 18.73 30.01
CA VAL A 744 -24.68 18.65 31.12
C VAL A 744 -24.38 20.02 31.74
N PRO A 745 -24.23 21.13 30.99
CA PRO A 745 -24.11 22.46 31.60
C PRO A 745 -25.33 22.87 32.44
N LEU A 746 -26.52 22.48 32.01
CA LEU A 746 -27.77 22.68 32.75
C LEU A 746 -27.75 21.89 34.07
N LEU A 747 -27.47 20.59 34.00
CA LEU A 747 -27.40 19.71 35.18
C LEU A 747 -26.33 20.18 36.17
N PHE A 748 -25.20 20.68 35.66
CA PHE A 748 -24.14 21.24 36.48
C PHE A 748 -24.59 22.51 37.25
N ARG A 749 -25.36 23.41 36.61
CA ARG A 749 -25.97 24.57 37.29
C ARG A 749 -27.00 24.15 38.33
N ILE A 750 -27.82 23.15 38.01
CA ILE A 750 -28.82 22.60 38.93
C ILE A 750 -28.14 22.00 40.17
N GLY A 751 -27.08 21.21 39.98
CA GLY A 751 -26.33 20.60 41.08
C GLY A 751 -25.59 21.61 41.96
N SER A 752 -24.94 22.60 41.36
CA SER A 752 -24.16 23.61 42.08
C SER A 752 -25.02 24.64 42.83
N HIS A 753 -26.20 24.99 42.32
CA HIS A 753 -27.06 26.06 42.86
C HIS A 753 -28.47 25.58 43.24
N HIS A 754 -28.64 24.31 43.64
CA HIS A 754 -29.94 23.68 43.88
C HIS A 754 -30.89 24.45 44.82
N SER A 755 -30.35 25.18 45.80
CA SER A 755 -31.13 25.95 46.76
C SER A 755 -31.65 27.30 46.24
N THR A 756 -31.12 27.80 45.10
CA THR A 756 -31.44 29.13 44.54
C THR A 756 -32.06 29.10 43.15
N ILE A 757 -32.46 27.92 42.67
CA ILE A 757 -32.96 27.73 41.28
C ILE A 757 -34.26 28.50 41.03
N PHE A 758 -35.20 28.47 41.98
CA PHE A 758 -36.52 29.10 41.84
C PHE A 758 -36.69 30.37 42.69
N SER A 759 -35.60 30.92 43.23
CA SER A 759 -35.67 32.10 44.10
C SER A 759 -35.89 33.40 43.32
N SER A 760 -35.56 33.45 42.03
CA SER A 760 -35.71 34.64 41.20
C SER A 760 -35.99 34.28 39.73
N PHE A 761 -36.65 35.19 39.00
CA PHE A 761 -36.87 35.04 37.56
C PHE A 761 -35.53 35.02 36.79
N SER A 762 -34.50 35.71 37.29
CA SER A 762 -33.14 35.65 36.72
C SER A 762 -32.55 34.23 36.80
N SER A 763 -32.78 33.51 37.90
CA SER A 763 -32.29 32.13 38.05
C SER A 763 -32.94 31.17 37.04
N VAL A 764 -34.21 31.39 36.69
CA VAL A 764 -34.92 30.62 35.64
C VAL A 764 -34.39 30.99 34.26
N CYS A 765 -34.12 32.27 34.00
CA CYS A 765 -33.46 32.71 32.76
C CYS A 765 -32.07 32.08 32.59
N ASP A 766 -31.31 31.89 33.67
CA ASP A 766 -29.98 31.24 33.60
C ASP A 766 -30.08 29.81 33.06
N LEU A 767 -31.06 29.02 33.53
CA LEU A 767 -31.29 27.66 33.05
C LEU A 767 -31.69 27.63 31.58
N LEU A 768 -32.58 28.55 31.17
CA LEU A 768 -32.99 28.66 29.78
C LEU A 768 -31.83 29.07 28.87
N LEU A 769 -30.98 30.01 29.30
CA LEU A 769 -29.79 30.41 28.53
C LEU A 769 -28.79 29.26 28.38
N LEU A 770 -28.55 28.48 29.44
CA LEU A 770 -27.63 27.33 29.42
C LEU A 770 -28.08 26.20 28.48
N PHE A 771 -29.38 26.11 28.16
CA PHE A 771 -29.90 25.14 27.19
C PHE A 771 -30.00 25.74 25.77
N PHE A 772 -30.59 26.93 25.63
CA PHE A 772 -30.91 27.49 24.32
C PHE A 772 -29.69 28.11 23.62
N ILE A 773 -28.64 28.54 24.33
CA ILE A 773 -27.39 29.00 23.69
C ILE A 773 -26.67 27.82 22.99
N PRO A 774 -26.39 26.67 23.65
CA PRO A 774 -25.81 25.51 22.98
C PRO A 774 -26.73 24.94 21.89
N PHE A 775 -28.05 25.00 22.08
CA PHE A 775 -29.01 24.59 21.05
C PHE A 775 -28.91 25.45 19.78
N LEU A 776 -28.84 26.78 19.92
CA LEU A 776 -28.60 27.68 18.78
C LEU A 776 -27.24 27.41 18.12
N PHE A 777 -26.21 27.20 18.92
CA PHE A 777 -24.88 26.85 18.42
C PHE A 777 -24.91 25.55 17.61
N GLN A 778 -25.61 24.53 18.07
CA GLN A 778 -25.75 23.26 17.36
C GLN A 778 -26.52 23.42 16.04
N LEU A 779 -27.62 24.18 16.04
CA LEU A 779 -28.38 24.49 14.82
C LEU A 779 -27.55 25.30 13.80
N TYR A 780 -26.64 26.16 14.28
CA TYR A 780 -25.66 26.82 13.43
C TYR A 780 -24.59 25.84 12.92
N ALA A 781 -23.99 25.03 13.79
CA ALA A 781 -23.01 24.00 13.46
C ALA A 781 -23.56 22.92 12.51
N SER A 782 -24.88 22.76 12.45
CA SER A 782 -25.55 21.93 11.44
C SER A 782 -25.24 22.34 10.00
N THR A 783 -24.86 23.60 9.74
CA THR A 783 -24.36 24.02 8.40
C THR A 783 -23.12 23.25 7.97
N ARG A 784 -22.33 22.78 8.93
CA ARG A 784 -21.13 21.97 8.74
C ARG A 784 -21.38 20.49 9.04
N GLY A 785 -22.65 20.07 9.11
CA GLY A 785 -23.05 18.67 9.27
C GLY A 785 -23.24 18.19 10.70
N ALA A 786 -23.32 19.03 11.74
CA ALA A 786 -23.50 18.56 13.13
C ALA A 786 -24.72 17.63 13.38
N LEU A 787 -25.78 17.74 12.58
CA LEU A 787 -27.01 16.94 12.68
C LEU A 787 -27.11 15.84 11.61
N TRP A 788 -26.00 15.48 10.94
CA TRP A 788 -25.97 14.53 9.83
C TRP A 788 -26.62 13.16 10.13
N TRP A 789 -26.64 12.76 11.41
CA TRP A 789 -27.21 11.51 11.90
C TRP A 789 -28.73 11.54 12.12
N VAL A 790 -29.37 12.72 12.11
CA VAL A 790 -30.81 12.88 12.39
C VAL A 790 -31.68 12.66 11.15
N THR A 791 -31.31 13.23 10.00
CA THR A 791 -32.00 12.96 8.73
C THR A 791 -31.02 13.17 7.57
N ARG A 792 -31.12 12.31 6.55
CA ARG A 792 -30.34 12.42 5.30
C ARG A 792 -30.97 13.41 4.31
N ASP A 793 -32.22 13.84 4.55
CA ASP A 793 -32.92 14.78 3.69
C ASP A 793 -32.54 16.24 4.04
N ALA A 794 -31.82 16.88 3.13
CA ALA A 794 -31.36 18.27 3.27
C ALA A 794 -32.52 19.25 3.42
N HIS A 795 -33.68 18.99 2.80
CA HIS A 795 -34.83 19.89 2.87
C HIS A 795 -35.51 19.82 4.25
N GLN A 796 -35.67 18.62 4.81
CA GLN A 796 -36.16 18.45 6.18
C GLN A 796 -35.22 19.07 7.20
N MET A 797 -33.90 18.90 7.04
CA MET A 797 -32.90 19.49 7.93
C MET A 797 -32.96 21.03 7.92
N HIS A 798 -33.10 21.62 6.73
CA HIS A 798 -33.22 23.07 6.57
C HIS A 798 -34.47 23.61 7.27
N ARG A 799 -35.62 22.94 7.15
CA ARG A 799 -36.86 23.32 7.83
C ARG A 799 -36.75 23.23 9.35
N ILE A 800 -36.16 22.15 9.88
CA ILE A 800 -35.92 21.96 11.32
C ILE A 800 -35.03 23.10 11.85
N ARG A 801 -33.98 23.47 11.12
CA ARG A 801 -33.06 24.55 11.48
C ARG A 801 -33.74 25.90 11.59
N ILE A 802 -34.56 26.27 10.60
CA ILE A 802 -35.23 27.58 10.57
C ILE A 802 -36.27 27.68 11.69
N VAL A 803 -37.15 26.68 11.82
CA VAL A 803 -38.26 26.72 12.79
C VAL A 803 -37.73 26.70 14.23
N ASN A 804 -36.86 25.76 14.56
CA ASN A 804 -36.32 25.64 15.91
C ASN A 804 -35.32 26.77 16.24
N GLY A 805 -34.58 27.26 15.24
CA GLY A 805 -33.68 28.39 15.39
C GLY A 805 -34.42 29.69 15.72
N ALA A 806 -35.54 29.96 15.04
CA ALA A 806 -36.36 31.13 15.32
C ALA A 806 -36.93 31.11 16.76
N VAL A 807 -37.46 29.96 17.21
CA VAL A 807 -37.98 29.79 18.58
C VAL A 807 -36.87 29.99 19.61
N ALA A 808 -35.70 29.38 19.39
CA ALA A 808 -34.58 29.49 20.32
C ALA A 808 -34.00 30.92 20.40
N ILE A 809 -33.94 31.66 19.29
CA ILE A 809 -33.51 33.07 19.29
C ILE A 809 -34.45 33.91 20.16
N VAL A 810 -35.77 33.74 20.03
CA VAL A 810 -36.76 34.48 20.83
C VAL A 810 -36.56 34.22 22.32
N VAL A 811 -36.38 32.95 22.73
CA VAL A 811 -36.20 32.59 24.14
C VAL A 811 -34.89 33.16 24.70
N VAL A 812 -33.79 33.07 23.95
CA VAL A 812 -32.49 33.62 24.38
C VAL A 812 -32.55 35.13 24.53
N VAL A 813 -33.16 35.83 23.57
CA VAL A 813 -33.32 37.29 23.60
C VAL A 813 -34.13 37.74 24.83
N ILE A 814 -35.28 37.13 25.08
CA ILE A 814 -36.10 37.43 26.27
C ILE A 814 -35.31 37.19 27.56
N CYS A 815 -34.56 36.09 27.65
CA CYS A 815 -33.75 35.81 28.83
C CYS A 815 -32.60 36.80 29.02
N LEU A 816 -31.94 37.24 27.94
CA LEU A 816 -30.89 38.26 27.99
C LEU A 816 -31.43 39.64 28.33
N GLU A 817 -32.62 39.98 27.84
CA GLU A 817 -33.31 41.24 28.20
C GLU A 817 -33.52 41.32 29.71
N VAL A 818 -34.10 40.27 30.31
CA VAL A 818 -34.39 40.27 31.74
C VAL A 818 -33.12 40.19 32.58
N ARG A 819 -32.14 39.37 32.19
CA ARG A 819 -30.91 39.15 32.97
C ARG A 819 -29.89 40.28 32.84
N VAL A 820 -29.73 40.85 31.65
CA VAL A 820 -28.65 41.81 31.34
C VAL A 820 -29.20 43.22 31.19
N VAL A 821 -30.19 43.42 30.32
CA VAL A 821 -30.64 44.76 29.95
C VAL A 821 -31.40 45.42 31.10
N PHE A 822 -32.43 44.76 31.65
CA PHE A 822 -33.24 45.32 32.72
C PHE A 822 -32.54 45.29 34.09
N ASN A 823 -31.73 44.26 34.35
CA ASN A 823 -31.04 44.12 35.63
C ASN A 823 -29.79 45.02 35.73
N SER A 824 -28.92 45.01 34.70
CA SER A 824 -27.63 45.72 34.73
C SER A 824 -27.69 47.11 34.09
N PHE A 825 -28.51 47.28 33.04
CA PHE A 825 -28.60 48.53 32.28
C PHE A 825 -29.89 49.32 32.50
N GLY A 826 -30.76 48.90 33.43
CA GLY A 826 -32.06 49.54 33.67
C GLY A 826 -31.97 51.04 34.01
N ARG A 827 -30.85 51.49 34.59
CA ARG A 827 -30.60 52.91 34.91
C ARG A 827 -30.31 53.79 33.69
N TYR A 828 -29.96 53.19 32.55
CA TYR A 828 -29.65 53.90 31.30
C TYR A 828 -30.84 53.92 30.33
N LEU A 829 -31.94 53.24 30.65
CA LEU A 829 -33.17 53.24 29.85
C LEU A 829 -33.98 54.50 30.20
N HIS A 830 -34.03 55.46 29.28
CA HIS A 830 -34.70 56.74 29.50
C HIS A 830 -36.20 56.71 29.13
N ALA A 831 -36.67 55.64 28.46
CA ALA A 831 -38.07 55.45 28.10
C ALA A 831 -38.91 54.99 29.32
N PRO A 832 -40.15 55.51 29.50
CA PRO A 832 -41.02 55.10 30.60
C PRO A 832 -41.65 53.70 30.37
N PRO A 833 -41.92 52.91 31.42
CA PRO A 833 -42.73 51.69 31.33
C PRO A 833 -44.17 51.99 30.89
N PRO A 834 -44.81 51.16 30.03
CA PRO A 834 -44.34 49.87 29.47
C PRO A 834 -43.55 50.00 28.16
N LEU A 835 -43.34 51.22 27.67
CA LEU A 835 -42.79 51.52 26.35
C LEU A 835 -41.30 51.14 26.25
N ASN A 836 -40.58 51.18 27.37
CA ASN A 836 -39.23 50.64 27.49
C ASN A 836 -39.14 49.12 27.19
N TYR A 837 -40.08 48.31 27.67
CA TYR A 837 -40.13 46.87 27.39
C TYR A 837 -40.33 46.62 25.91
N LEU A 838 -41.32 47.29 25.30
CA LEU A 838 -41.59 47.15 23.88
C LEU A 838 -40.38 47.53 23.01
N LEU A 839 -39.77 48.68 23.27
CA LEU A 839 -38.65 49.17 22.45
C LEU A 839 -37.38 48.33 22.65
N VAL A 840 -37.06 47.92 23.88
CA VAL A 840 -35.91 47.04 24.14
C VAL A 840 -36.09 45.70 23.43
N THR A 841 -37.28 45.11 23.47
CA THR A 841 -37.56 43.86 22.75
C THR A 841 -37.48 44.02 21.25
N VAL A 842 -37.98 45.13 20.68
CA VAL A 842 -37.86 45.43 19.24
C VAL A 842 -36.39 45.53 18.82
N VAL A 843 -35.55 46.18 19.63
CA VAL A 843 -34.11 46.35 19.34
C VAL A 843 -33.38 45.02 19.41
N MET A 844 -33.55 44.28 20.51
CA MET A 844 -32.82 43.03 20.75
C MET A 844 -33.28 41.92 19.82
N LEU A 845 -34.59 41.75 19.62
CA LEU A 845 -35.14 40.72 18.74
C LEU A 845 -34.91 41.06 17.26
N GLY A 846 -35.02 42.34 16.89
CA GLY A 846 -34.71 42.79 15.53
C GLY A 846 -33.23 42.63 15.18
N GLY A 847 -32.33 42.95 16.12
CA GLY A 847 -30.89 42.71 15.96
C GLY A 847 -30.54 41.21 15.88
N ALA A 848 -31.10 40.39 16.77
CA ALA A 848 -30.83 38.96 16.79
C ALA A 848 -31.40 38.23 15.57
N SER A 849 -32.59 38.62 15.08
CA SER A 849 -33.17 38.05 13.86
C SER A 849 -32.37 38.42 12.60
N ALA A 850 -31.83 39.65 12.53
CA ALA A 850 -30.93 40.08 11.46
C ALA A 850 -29.64 39.23 11.43
N VAL A 851 -28.98 39.05 12.58
CA VAL A 851 -27.77 38.21 12.69
C VAL A 851 -28.09 36.74 12.37
N GLY A 852 -29.23 36.23 12.84
CA GLY A 852 -29.70 34.88 12.55
C GLY A 852 -29.95 34.63 11.07
N ALA A 853 -30.62 35.57 10.38
CA ALA A 853 -30.88 35.49 8.94
C ALA A 853 -29.58 35.49 8.11
N TYR A 854 -28.59 36.29 8.51
CA TYR A 854 -27.26 36.29 7.89
C TYR A 854 -26.52 34.94 8.11
N ALA A 855 -26.50 34.44 9.35
CA ALA A 855 -25.81 33.19 9.70
C ALA A 855 -26.44 31.92 9.06
N VAL A 856 -27.71 31.99 8.65
CA VAL A 856 -28.41 30.92 7.93
C VAL A 856 -28.22 31.02 6.41
N GLY A 857 -27.67 32.13 5.91
CA GLY A 857 -27.45 32.35 4.48
C GLY A 857 -28.71 32.78 3.74
N MET A 858 -29.71 33.35 4.43
CA MET A 858 -30.97 33.79 3.83
C MET A 858 -30.88 35.16 3.15
N VAL A 859 -29.73 35.86 3.28
CA VAL A 859 -29.48 37.15 2.64
C VAL A 859 -28.60 36.92 1.40
N GLY A 860 -29.25 36.74 0.26
CA GLY A 860 -28.58 36.49 -1.03
C GLY A 860 -29.19 37.26 -2.21
N ASP A 861 -30.48 37.61 -2.11
CA ASP A 861 -31.25 38.24 -3.18
C ASP A 861 -31.61 39.71 -2.87
N ALA A 862 -31.82 40.53 -3.90
CA ALA A 862 -32.12 41.97 -3.77
C ALA A 862 -33.34 42.29 -2.87
N SER A 863 -34.35 41.42 -2.84
CA SER A 863 -35.53 41.55 -1.97
C SER A 863 -35.22 41.31 -0.48
N SER A 864 -34.36 40.33 -0.19
CA SER A 864 -33.89 40.03 1.17
C SER A 864 -33.04 41.16 1.76
N SER A 865 -32.26 41.84 0.90
CA SER A 865 -31.44 43.00 1.28
C SER A 865 -32.30 44.23 1.64
N ALA A 866 -33.38 44.48 0.89
CA ALA A 866 -34.33 45.56 1.19
C ALA A 866 -35.07 45.34 2.52
N ALA A 867 -35.53 44.10 2.79
CA ALA A 867 -36.17 43.75 4.06
C ALA A 867 -35.20 43.88 5.24
N PHE A 868 -33.94 43.45 5.07
CA PHE A 868 -32.89 43.61 6.09
C PHE A 868 -32.59 45.09 6.41
N THR A 869 -32.57 45.93 5.37
CA THR A 869 -32.37 47.39 5.52
C THR A 869 -33.52 48.03 6.28
N ALA A 870 -34.77 47.67 5.98
CA ALA A 870 -35.95 48.19 6.69
C ALA A 870 -35.97 47.78 8.18
N VAL A 871 -35.64 46.52 8.49
CA VAL A 871 -35.52 46.04 9.88
C VAL A 871 -34.39 46.77 10.61
N SER A 872 -33.25 47.01 9.96
CA SER A 872 -32.11 47.72 10.55
C SER A 872 -32.45 49.18 10.90
N ILE A 873 -33.23 49.86 10.05
CA ILE A 873 -33.70 51.23 10.31
C ILE A 873 -34.64 51.26 11.52
N LEU A 874 -35.59 50.32 11.59
CA LEU A 874 -36.52 50.22 12.73
C LEU A 874 -35.80 49.93 14.05
N VAL A 875 -34.85 49.00 14.03
CA VAL A 875 -34.02 48.65 15.20
C VAL A 875 -33.16 49.83 15.64
N SER A 876 -32.52 50.52 14.71
CA SER A 876 -31.69 51.70 15.01
C SER A 876 -32.52 52.85 15.58
N GLY A 877 -33.71 53.08 15.01
CA GLY A 877 -34.67 54.08 15.49
C GLY A 877 -35.16 53.77 16.91
N ALA A 878 -35.58 52.54 17.18
CA ALA A 878 -36.00 52.10 18.51
C ALA A 878 -34.86 52.16 19.54
N GLY A 879 -33.62 51.83 19.14
CA GLY A 879 -32.44 51.90 20.01
C GLY A 879 -32.10 53.34 20.41
N ALA A 880 -32.20 54.26 19.46
CA ALA A 880 -32.00 55.69 19.71
C ALA A 880 -33.04 56.23 20.72
N THR A 881 -34.32 55.85 20.60
CA THR A 881 -35.35 56.26 21.56
C THR A 881 -35.14 55.68 22.95
N VAL A 882 -34.65 54.44 23.06
CA VAL A 882 -34.40 53.78 24.36
C VAL A 882 -33.29 54.48 25.16
N ILE A 883 -32.24 54.95 24.47
CA ILE A 883 -31.07 55.62 25.07
C ILE A 883 -31.36 57.12 25.34
N GLY A 884 -32.48 57.65 24.84
CA GLY A 884 -32.90 59.05 25.07
C GLY A 884 -32.45 60.03 23.98
N PHE A 885 -32.10 59.56 22.78
CA PHE A 885 -31.85 60.43 21.64
C PHE A 885 -33.17 61.09 21.20
N PRO A 886 -33.24 62.42 21.05
CA PRO A 886 -34.47 63.09 20.63
C PRO A 886 -34.77 62.73 19.17
N ILE A 887 -35.82 61.93 18.94
CA ILE A 887 -36.37 61.72 17.60
C ILE A 887 -37.10 63.02 17.23
N LEU A 888 -36.41 63.92 16.54
CA LEU A 888 -37.04 65.03 15.84
C LEU A 888 -37.99 64.44 14.80
N VAL A 889 -39.28 64.43 15.12
CA VAL A 889 -40.35 64.11 14.19
C VAL A 889 -40.33 65.17 13.09
N CYS A 890 -39.79 64.83 11.92
CA CYS A 890 -40.04 65.56 10.69
C CYS A 890 -41.51 65.34 10.28
N SER A 891 -42.43 66.08 10.88
CA SER A 891 -43.73 66.36 10.27
C SER A 891 -43.53 67.48 9.26
N GLY A 892 -43.63 67.13 7.97
CA GLY A 892 -43.29 68.00 6.85
C GLY A 892 -44.25 69.16 6.57
N PHE A 893 -43.80 70.00 5.63
CA PHE A 893 -44.58 70.82 4.71
C PHE A 893 -45.89 71.44 5.24
N ALA A 894 -45.81 72.73 5.55
CA ALA A 894 -46.48 73.73 4.73
C ALA A 894 -45.43 74.73 4.23
#